data_AF-A0A941RW77-F1
#
_entry.id   AF-A0A941RW77-F1
#
_cell.length_a   1.000
_cell.length_b   1.000
_cell.length_c   1.000
_cell.angle_alpha   90.00
_cell.angle_beta   90.00
_cell.angle_gamma   90.00
#
_symmetry.space_group_name_H-M   'P 1'
#
loop_
_entity.id
_entity.type
_entity.pdbx_description
1 polymer ?
#
loop_
_entity_poly.entity_id
_entity_poly.type
_entity_poly.pdbx_seq_one_letter_code
_entity_poly.pdbx_strand_id
1 'polypeptide(L)'
;MHLKNRLNLRNWLPLAWALATAAVTPQVFAQVSPSANERPGRVHISSAARESREESRSAPSDGRRVSTSAARSGQIRPASQATVESAAPKSAALQPANEPPDSSESDPLEDLLNQPATPIDLLTALQLAGEQNPTILLGQQRVVEAVAQRQLAAAQFLPTLNLGTNVDAHWGVLQQSNGNILSVRREAVFVGAGANAIAAGTVNIPGVLWTLNVSDAIYNYLTSRQEVEVRDFASQATRQDELLKVALAYNELVRSEGIRAVAILARRDARELARITAAYVKTGQGRQPDADRAATELARRDARLLAAHGEVVRASAALCQTLHLDPSLRLHAADNQVIPRAIVPDPIPLPELLALALLHRPELNERRAAVEKSLNTLNGAQLLPFSPTVFLGFSAGGFGGGSDLVAEPTSVLPFGRGAPRFSSLENRADLDVMAYWTLQNLGVGNKSQIEAARSRAASADLELLITLDRIRSEVAAAHTRTFARFARIRSCELAISAGTQALAEDLERVRGAEGLPLEAIDSLRLLAESRLEYLDSIIDYNRSQFELFVALGQPPADLLIRPAELPSDSSRPPPERPQPNDAAPAGTTETTRIEKATPKPRVSHRKRRSVVQQVAGTAVEIEPLEGLQRGSVLPASYEERLIDLPTALQLAENTNPTIALGRQSIVEAVALQTGARGLLLPTLNAGSNYHLHQGALQTSFGLIRNFTEQSIYVGGGARTLAAETVAIPAVRIFSHLGDAIFAPLAAEQVVSARSFDATSINNDTLLLVIRRYLELAVAEASLDAIHVAEDDAQAIVEATAAFTKTGAGREGDYQRARADALLLHAQEQELQERAGVAAAELSRVLHLDPSLRLRTRPGPLELVQLVDPDYSLDSLVDLAQSARPELAARTAEIAAAEYRVRQEKTRPLLPVISAGFSGGAFGGGGNALENQQFFQTFGGRTDFDVTAVWTLQNLGFGNAAAQKQSRAVRDQAIAARQRMTNRVAREVGDAYTAAEAHKQQVLIAQQRYQSAVAGAREELARTRGGEGLPIEALNSVRLLSEAGLALVEAIGSYDLAQFELFVAIGQTPHTAVPDPQRDHPESRPKP
;
A
#
# COMPACT_ATOMS: atom_id res chain seq x y z
N MET A 1 34.01 7.59 -5.39
CA MET A 1 34.86 8.57 -6.12
C MET A 1 34.43 8.77 -7.59
N HIS A 2 33.14 8.64 -7.93
CA HIS A 2 32.60 9.12 -9.22
C HIS A 2 31.40 10.04 -8.96
N LEU A 3 31.72 11.30 -8.69
CA LEU A 3 30.79 12.42 -8.64
C LEU A 3 31.17 13.34 -9.80
N LYS A 4 30.86 12.94 -11.03
CA LYS A 4 31.03 13.78 -12.21
C LYS A 4 29.79 13.72 -13.08
N ASN A 5 29.26 14.91 -13.36
CA ASN A 5 28.20 15.26 -14.30
C ASN A 5 26.76 15.19 -13.78
N ARG A 6 26.32 16.31 -13.19
CA ARG A 6 25.27 17.22 -13.72
C ARG A 6 24.72 18.12 -12.58
N LEU A 7 25.61 18.90 -11.95
CA LEU A 7 25.24 20.19 -11.34
C LEU A 7 26.19 21.23 -11.92
N ASN A 8 25.67 22.14 -12.73
CA ASN A 8 26.43 23.31 -13.18
C ASN A 8 26.39 24.40 -12.08
N LEU A 9 26.75 24.02 -10.84
CA LEU A 9 26.91 24.93 -9.68
C LEU A 9 27.93 26.04 -9.95
N ARG A 10 28.85 25.80 -10.89
CA ARG A 10 29.91 26.73 -11.28
C ARG A 10 29.38 28.02 -11.93
N ASN A 11 28.14 28.03 -12.43
CA ASN A 11 27.53 29.23 -13.03
C ASN A 11 26.62 30.02 -12.08
N TRP A 12 26.11 29.39 -11.01
CA TRP A 12 25.17 30.03 -10.08
C TRP A 12 25.85 30.77 -8.94
N LEU A 13 26.94 30.22 -8.41
CA LEU A 13 27.77 30.90 -7.40
C LEU A 13 28.29 32.27 -7.87
N PRO A 14 28.87 32.42 -9.09
CA PRO A 14 29.30 33.73 -9.57
C PRO A 14 28.15 34.66 -9.95
N LEU A 15 26.96 34.14 -10.33
CA LEU A 15 25.78 34.98 -10.61
C LEU A 15 25.15 35.51 -9.32
N ALA A 16 25.08 34.69 -8.27
CA ALA A 16 24.67 35.11 -6.92
C ALA A 16 25.71 36.07 -6.32
N TRP A 17 27.01 35.83 -6.54
CA TRP A 17 28.07 36.78 -6.22
C TRP A 17 27.97 38.07 -7.03
N ALA A 18 27.62 38.00 -8.32
CA ALA A 18 27.43 39.16 -9.20
C ALA A 18 26.19 39.99 -8.82
N LEU A 19 25.09 39.36 -8.41
CA LEU A 19 23.90 40.04 -7.90
C LEU A 19 24.13 40.64 -6.51
N ALA A 20 24.88 39.95 -5.64
CA ALA A 20 25.32 40.48 -4.35
C ALA A 20 26.31 41.65 -4.52
N THR A 21 27.19 41.63 -5.53
CA THR A 21 28.11 42.75 -5.82
C THR A 21 27.43 43.90 -6.57
N ALA A 22 26.43 43.62 -7.43
CA ALA A 22 25.62 44.65 -8.08
C ALA A 22 24.73 45.41 -7.08
N ALA A 23 24.25 44.75 -6.01
CA ALA A 23 23.55 45.40 -4.91
C ALA A 23 24.46 46.27 -4.02
N VAL A 24 25.79 46.13 -4.13
CA VAL A 24 26.80 46.77 -3.27
C VAL A 24 27.52 47.95 -3.95
N THR A 25 27.15 48.34 -5.19
CA THR A 25 27.73 49.53 -5.85
C THR A 25 26.91 50.81 -5.56
N PRO A 26 27.46 51.85 -4.89
CA PRO A 26 26.69 53.04 -4.47
C PRO A 26 26.31 54.01 -5.60
N GLN A 27 26.66 53.73 -6.86
CA GLN A 27 26.69 54.74 -7.92
C GLN A 27 25.48 54.76 -8.87
N VAL A 28 24.50 53.87 -8.73
CA VAL A 28 23.38 53.79 -9.69
C VAL A 28 22.09 54.48 -9.21
N PHE A 29 22.01 54.96 -7.96
CA PHE A 29 20.80 55.61 -7.43
C PHE A 29 20.93 57.09 -7.04
N ALA A 30 22.01 57.77 -7.45
CA ALA A 30 22.21 59.19 -7.16
C ALA A 30 22.00 60.06 -8.41
N GLN A 31 20.75 60.27 -8.85
CA GLN A 31 20.34 61.47 -9.62
C GLN A 31 18.83 61.54 -9.85
N VAL A 32 18.03 61.69 -8.79
CA VAL A 32 16.72 62.38 -8.89
C VAL A 32 16.48 63.15 -7.60
N SER A 33 16.75 64.46 -7.61
CA SER A 33 16.18 65.41 -6.64
C SER A 33 14.86 65.94 -7.19
N PRO A 34 13.76 66.02 -6.41
CA PRO A 34 12.55 66.67 -6.88
C PRO A 34 12.67 68.18 -6.65
N SER A 35 12.88 68.96 -7.72
CA SER A 35 12.63 70.40 -7.68
C SER A 35 11.14 70.67 -7.78
N ALA A 36 10.55 71.18 -6.72
CA ALA A 36 9.19 71.68 -6.69
C ALA A 36 9.11 73.04 -7.41
N ASN A 37 8.77 73.04 -8.70
CA ASN A 37 7.99 74.06 -9.40
C ASN A 37 8.09 73.79 -10.90
N GLU A 38 7.04 73.21 -11.48
CA GLU A 38 6.61 73.54 -12.84
C GLU A 38 5.27 72.85 -13.12
N ARG A 39 4.27 73.65 -13.49
CA ARG A 39 2.97 73.18 -13.98
C ARG A 39 3.15 72.71 -15.44
N PRO A 40 2.64 71.56 -15.86
CA PRO A 40 2.49 71.27 -17.28
C PRO A 40 1.07 71.55 -17.75
N GLY A 41 0.98 72.31 -18.85
CA GLY A 41 -0.24 72.55 -19.61
C GLY A 41 -0.69 71.32 -20.43
N ARG A 42 -1.96 71.39 -20.84
CA ARG A 42 -2.63 70.52 -21.83
C ARG A 42 -1.85 70.45 -23.15
N VAL A 43 -1.87 69.28 -23.83
CA VAL A 43 -2.54 69.05 -25.15
C VAL A 43 -2.77 67.54 -25.37
N HIS A 44 -3.91 67.24 -26.00
CA HIS A 44 -4.53 65.97 -26.40
C HIS A 44 -3.75 65.04 -27.34
N ILE A 45 -4.05 63.73 -27.30
CA ILE A 45 -4.47 62.91 -28.47
C ILE A 45 -5.54 61.87 -28.03
N SER A 46 -6.52 61.64 -28.91
CA SER A 46 -7.70 60.75 -28.88
C SER A 46 -7.35 59.25 -28.77
N SER A 47 -8.19 58.21 -28.67
CA SER A 47 -9.60 57.83 -28.95
C SER A 47 -9.63 56.32 -28.52
N ALA A 48 -10.69 55.62 -28.11
CA ALA A 48 -12.04 55.54 -28.61
C ALA A 48 -12.90 54.69 -27.65
N ALA A 49 -14.20 55.00 -27.62
CA ALA A 49 -15.35 54.12 -27.54
C ALA A 49 -15.55 53.19 -26.32
N ARG A 50 -16.78 52.98 -25.81
CA ARG A 50 -18.07 53.66 -25.86
C ARG A 50 -18.93 52.89 -24.85
N GLU A 51 -19.45 53.58 -23.84
CA GLU A 51 -20.55 53.09 -23.01
C GLU A 51 -21.89 53.18 -23.77
N SER A 52 -22.83 52.33 -23.36
CA SER A 52 -24.28 52.61 -23.30
C SER A 52 -24.86 51.54 -22.37
N ARG A 53 -25.38 51.77 -21.16
CA ARG A 53 -26.21 52.83 -20.54
C ARG A 53 -27.56 53.04 -21.23
N GLU A 54 -28.62 52.61 -20.53
CA GLU A 54 -29.86 53.36 -20.16
C GLU A 54 -30.82 52.36 -19.45
N GLU A 55 -31.25 52.58 -18.20
CA GLU A 55 -32.38 53.45 -17.75
C GLU A 55 -33.74 52.96 -18.31
N SER A 56 -34.85 52.77 -17.58
CA SER A 56 -35.35 53.43 -16.37
C SER A 56 -36.63 52.74 -15.80
N ARG A 57 -36.78 52.83 -14.46
CA ARG A 57 -37.98 53.16 -13.63
C ARG A 57 -39.36 52.51 -13.86
N SER A 58 -39.89 51.87 -12.80
CA SER A 58 -41.11 52.32 -12.07
C SER A 58 -41.41 51.45 -10.83
N ALA A 59 -41.69 52.08 -9.69
CA ALA A 59 -42.20 51.49 -8.43
C ALA A 59 -43.75 51.70 -8.34
N PRO A 60 -44.51 51.36 -7.25
CA PRO A 60 -44.15 50.78 -5.93
C PRO A 60 -45.18 49.76 -5.32
N SER A 61 -45.02 49.49 -4.02
CA SER A 61 -45.85 48.73 -3.04
C SER A 61 -45.52 47.22 -2.95
N ASP A 62 -45.34 46.59 -1.79
CA ASP A 62 -45.78 46.87 -0.42
C ASP A 62 -44.91 46.07 0.59
N GLY A 63 -44.96 46.40 1.89
CA GLY A 63 -44.62 45.44 2.96
C GLY A 63 -43.24 45.51 3.63
N ARG A 64 -43.18 46.32 4.69
CA ARG A 64 -42.11 46.50 5.71
C ARG A 64 -41.53 45.22 6.38
N ARG A 65 -40.20 45.30 6.62
CA ARG A 65 -39.41 44.97 7.86
C ARG A 65 -39.37 43.48 8.31
N VAL A 66 -38.27 42.85 8.77
CA VAL A 66 -37.15 43.23 9.67
C VAL A 66 -35.95 42.27 9.44
N SER A 67 -34.74 42.80 9.67
CA SER A 67 -33.40 42.19 9.90
C SER A 67 -33.17 40.68 9.81
N THR A 68 -32.08 40.30 9.14
CA THR A 68 -31.30 39.10 9.46
C THR A 68 -29.85 39.44 9.75
N SER A 69 -29.51 39.25 11.03
CA SER A 69 -28.18 39.19 11.61
C SER A 69 -27.64 37.76 11.51
N ALA A 70 -26.35 37.68 11.20
CA ALA A 70 -25.36 36.63 11.46
C ALA A 70 -25.79 35.28 12.10
N ALA A 71 -25.41 34.22 11.38
CA ALA A 71 -24.60 33.07 11.82
C ALA A 71 -24.97 32.30 13.10
N ARG A 72 -25.27 30.99 12.94
CA ARG A 72 -24.66 29.90 13.74
C ARG A 72 -24.99 28.50 13.22
N SER A 73 -23.93 27.68 13.10
CA SER A 73 -23.83 26.31 13.62
C SER A 73 -24.83 25.25 13.14
N GLY A 74 -24.47 24.51 12.08
CA GLY A 74 -24.96 23.16 11.85
C GLY A 74 -24.23 22.16 12.76
N GLN A 75 -24.88 21.73 13.83
CA GLN A 75 -24.46 20.58 14.64
C GLN A 75 -25.39 19.40 14.35
N ILE A 76 -24.78 18.32 13.90
CA ILE A 76 -25.33 16.97 13.82
C ILE A 76 -25.48 16.45 15.26
N ARG A 77 -26.68 15.93 15.59
CA ARG A 77 -26.92 15.08 16.77
C ARG A 77 -27.63 13.77 16.33
N PRO A 78 -27.39 12.68 17.08
CA PRO A 78 -27.68 11.31 16.68
C PRO A 78 -29.14 10.91 16.94
N ALA A 79 -29.62 9.92 16.17
CA ALA A 79 -30.93 9.31 16.33
C ALA A 79 -31.02 8.49 17.63
N SER A 80 -32.02 8.81 18.45
CA SER A 80 -32.41 8.03 19.62
C SER A 80 -33.52 7.03 19.25
N GLN A 81 -33.33 5.81 19.74
CA GLN A 81 -34.27 4.74 20.02
C GLN A 81 -35.76 5.14 20.00
N ALA A 82 -36.55 4.42 19.19
CA ALA A 82 -37.99 4.29 19.36
C ALA A 82 -38.30 2.83 19.70
N THR A 83 -39.00 2.68 20.80
CA THR A 83 -39.41 1.49 21.53
C THR A 83 -40.28 0.57 20.68
N VAL A 84 -39.99 -0.74 20.75
CA VAL A 84 -40.85 -1.82 20.27
C VAL A 84 -41.95 -2.04 21.30
N GLU A 85 -43.21 -1.83 20.92
CA GLU A 85 -44.37 -2.26 21.69
C GLU A 85 -45.11 -3.36 20.91
N SER A 86 -45.30 -4.48 21.60
CA SER A 86 -45.88 -5.74 21.16
C SER A 86 -47.39 -5.62 20.90
N ALA A 87 -47.84 -6.07 19.73
CA ALA A 87 -49.25 -6.43 19.51
C ALA A 87 -49.34 -7.71 18.67
N ALA A 88 -49.96 -8.74 19.26
CA ALA A 88 -50.22 -10.05 18.70
C ALA A 88 -51.14 -10.01 17.46
N PRO A 89 -51.08 -11.01 16.55
CA PRO A 89 -51.85 -10.99 15.32
C PRO A 89 -53.29 -11.45 15.55
N LYS A 90 -54.26 -10.66 15.05
CA LYS A 90 -55.63 -11.14 14.82
C LYS A 90 -55.75 -11.66 13.39
N SER A 91 -56.17 -12.92 13.31
CA SER A 91 -56.65 -13.61 12.12
C SER A 91 -57.66 -12.74 11.34
N ALA A 92 -57.32 -12.42 10.09
CA ALA A 92 -58.24 -11.88 9.10
C ALA A 92 -58.21 -12.79 7.88
N ALA A 93 -59.41 -13.25 7.50
CA ALA A 93 -59.66 -14.27 6.50
C ALA A 93 -59.13 -13.90 5.11
N LEU A 94 -58.56 -14.90 4.44
CA LEU A 94 -58.25 -14.92 3.02
C LEU A 94 -59.54 -14.76 2.20
N GLN A 95 -59.64 -13.68 1.44
CA GLN A 95 -60.43 -13.63 0.21
C GLN A 95 -59.50 -13.85 -0.98
N PRO A 96 -59.88 -14.69 -1.97
CA PRO A 96 -59.05 -14.92 -3.15
C PRO A 96 -59.17 -13.72 -4.08
N ALA A 97 -58.06 -13.00 -4.28
CA ALA A 97 -57.93 -12.02 -5.35
C ALA A 97 -57.83 -12.79 -6.68
N ASN A 98 -58.96 -12.95 -7.36
CA ASN A 98 -59.02 -13.25 -8.79
C ASN A 98 -58.92 -11.93 -9.55
N GLU A 99 -57.72 -11.55 -9.95
CA GLU A 99 -57.45 -10.72 -11.13
C GLU A 99 -56.02 -11.04 -11.60
N PRO A 100 -55.81 -11.49 -12.85
CA PRO A 100 -54.48 -11.71 -13.38
C PRO A 100 -53.77 -10.35 -13.57
N PRO A 101 -52.49 -10.20 -13.20
CA PRO A 101 -51.77 -8.98 -13.51
C PRO A 101 -51.66 -8.81 -15.02
N ASP A 102 -51.89 -7.58 -15.48
CA ASP A 102 -51.70 -7.16 -16.87
C ASP A 102 -50.32 -7.59 -17.39
N SER A 103 -50.33 -8.21 -18.56
CA SER A 103 -49.18 -8.88 -19.20
C SER A 103 -48.33 -7.93 -20.05
N SER A 104 -47.99 -6.75 -19.53
CA SER A 104 -47.19 -5.76 -20.27
C SER A 104 -46.16 -4.99 -19.43
N GLU A 105 -45.62 -5.57 -18.37
CA GLU A 105 -44.32 -5.13 -17.86
C GLU A 105 -43.23 -5.84 -18.68
N SER A 106 -42.47 -5.08 -19.47
CA SER A 106 -41.31 -5.60 -20.19
C SER A 106 -40.31 -6.18 -19.18
N ASP A 107 -39.73 -7.35 -19.49
CA ASP A 107 -38.68 -7.93 -18.67
C ASP A 107 -37.50 -6.93 -18.64
N PRO A 108 -37.12 -6.37 -17.47
CA PRO A 108 -36.06 -5.37 -17.38
C PRO A 108 -34.71 -5.87 -17.93
N LEU A 109 -34.47 -7.19 -17.84
CA LEU A 109 -33.28 -7.80 -18.42
C LEU A 109 -33.38 -7.84 -19.95
N GLU A 110 -34.56 -8.10 -20.50
CA GLU A 110 -34.82 -8.11 -21.94
C GLU A 110 -34.67 -6.70 -22.54
N ASP A 111 -35.13 -5.66 -21.83
CA ASP A 111 -34.90 -4.26 -22.21
C ASP A 111 -33.41 -3.88 -22.23
N LEU A 112 -32.63 -4.32 -21.23
CA LEU A 112 -31.17 -4.14 -21.21
C LEU A 112 -30.47 -4.92 -22.34
N LEU A 113 -30.97 -6.10 -22.67
CA LEU A 113 -30.45 -6.93 -23.75
C LEU A 113 -30.81 -6.41 -25.15
N ASN A 114 -31.81 -5.53 -25.26
CA ASN A 114 -32.21 -4.91 -26.52
C ASN A 114 -31.52 -3.57 -26.78
N GLN A 115 -30.75 -3.05 -25.82
CA GLN A 115 -29.92 -1.86 -26.03
C GLN A 115 -28.80 -2.12 -27.05
N PRO A 116 -28.47 -1.12 -27.90
CA PRO A 116 -27.42 -1.26 -28.90
C PRO A 116 -26.07 -1.55 -28.23
N ALA A 117 -25.46 -2.68 -28.59
CA ALA A 117 -24.15 -3.06 -28.09
C ALA A 117 -23.04 -2.33 -28.88
N THR A 118 -22.09 -1.77 -28.16
CA THR A 118 -20.92 -1.07 -28.72
C THR A 118 -19.73 -2.03 -28.73
N PRO A 119 -19.16 -2.36 -29.90
CA PRO A 119 -17.99 -3.23 -29.96
C PRO A 119 -16.76 -2.52 -29.39
N ILE A 120 -15.97 -3.23 -28.62
CA ILE A 120 -14.67 -2.77 -28.08
C ILE A 120 -13.65 -3.90 -28.20
N ASP A 121 -12.43 -3.55 -28.62
CA ASP A 121 -11.28 -4.47 -28.59
C ASP A 121 -10.36 -4.13 -27.42
N LEU A 122 -9.46 -5.06 -27.08
CA LEU A 122 -8.53 -4.87 -25.97
C LEU A 122 -7.61 -3.64 -26.17
N LEU A 123 -7.20 -3.38 -27.41
CA LEU A 123 -6.35 -2.23 -27.74
C LEU A 123 -7.04 -0.91 -27.39
N THR A 124 -8.28 -0.73 -27.85
CA THR A 124 -9.06 0.47 -27.56
C THR A 124 -9.33 0.60 -26.07
N ALA A 125 -9.63 -0.49 -25.37
CA ALA A 125 -9.83 -0.49 -23.92
C ALA A 125 -8.56 0.00 -23.17
N LEU A 126 -7.38 -0.51 -23.52
CA LEU A 126 -6.12 -0.11 -22.89
C LEU A 126 -5.74 1.35 -23.20
N GLN A 127 -6.00 1.82 -24.43
CA GLN A 127 -5.77 3.23 -24.79
C GLN A 127 -6.69 4.18 -24.04
N LEU A 128 -7.99 3.87 -23.97
CA LEU A 128 -8.95 4.67 -23.22
C LEU A 128 -8.56 4.77 -21.74
N ALA A 129 -8.21 3.65 -21.11
CA ALA A 129 -7.76 3.63 -19.73
C ALA A 129 -6.45 4.42 -19.53
N GLY A 130 -5.49 4.27 -20.43
CA GLY A 130 -4.19 4.94 -20.33
C GLY A 130 -4.27 6.47 -20.34
N GLU A 131 -5.28 7.04 -21.02
CA GLU A 131 -5.48 8.49 -21.14
C GLU A 131 -6.48 9.05 -20.12
N GLN A 132 -7.54 8.31 -19.80
CA GLN A 132 -8.68 8.86 -19.03
C GLN A 132 -8.75 8.37 -17.58
N ASN A 133 -7.99 7.35 -17.18
CA ASN A 133 -8.10 6.79 -15.83
C ASN A 133 -7.60 7.83 -14.78
N PRO A 134 -8.47 8.26 -13.83
CA PRO A 134 -8.16 9.30 -12.86
C PRO A 134 -7.06 8.88 -11.87
N THR A 135 -6.89 7.58 -11.62
CA THR A 135 -5.82 7.06 -10.76
C THR A 135 -4.44 7.28 -11.40
N ILE A 136 -4.33 7.05 -12.71
CA ILE A 136 -3.11 7.33 -13.49
C ILE A 136 -2.84 8.84 -13.50
N LEU A 137 -3.85 9.66 -13.77
CA LEU A 137 -3.73 11.12 -13.77
C LEU A 137 -3.34 11.67 -12.38
N LEU A 138 -3.87 11.11 -11.29
CA LEU A 138 -3.48 11.47 -9.93
C LEU A 138 -2.01 11.13 -9.65
N GLY A 139 -1.54 9.97 -10.13
CA GLY A 139 -0.13 9.60 -10.08
C GLY A 139 0.76 10.65 -10.74
N GLN A 140 0.40 11.08 -11.95
CA GLN A 140 1.11 12.13 -12.67
C GLN A 140 1.09 13.48 -11.94
N GLN A 141 -0.05 13.87 -11.35
CA GLN A 141 -0.14 15.12 -10.57
C GLN A 141 0.75 15.09 -9.31
N ARG A 142 0.92 13.93 -8.67
CA ARG A 142 1.87 13.77 -7.55
C ARG A 142 3.33 13.94 -7.98
N VAL A 143 3.68 13.56 -9.21
CA VAL A 143 5.01 13.86 -9.79
C VAL A 143 5.19 15.36 -9.98
N VAL A 144 4.18 16.05 -10.52
CA VAL A 144 4.21 17.52 -10.68
C VAL A 144 4.37 18.23 -9.33
N GLU A 145 3.63 17.79 -8.31
CA GLU A 145 3.77 18.30 -6.94
C GLU A 145 5.19 18.11 -6.40
N ALA A 146 5.77 16.91 -6.55
CA ALA A 146 7.14 16.63 -6.11
C ALA A 146 8.18 17.48 -6.86
N VAL A 147 7.97 17.72 -8.16
CA VAL A 147 8.82 18.64 -8.95
C VAL A 147 8.71 20.07 -8.42
N ALA A 148 7.52 20.54 -8.07
CA ALA A 148 7.32 21.86 -7.45
C ALA A 148 8.01 21.95 -6.07
N GLN A 149 7.93 20.89 -5.25
CA GLN A 149 8.64 20.83 -3.98
C GLN A 149 10.17 20.86 -4.16
N ARG A 150 10.70 20.17 -5.17
CA ARG A 150 12.12 20.25 -5.54
C ARG A 150 12.52 21.65 -6.01
N GLN A 151 11.67 22.31 -6.80
CA GLN A 151 11.89 23.70 -7.20
C GLN A 151 11.89 24.64 -5.99
N LEU A 152 11.00 24.43 -5.02
CA LEU A 152 10.98 25.17 -3.77
C LEU A 152 12.26 24.93 -2.95
N ALA A 153 12.73 23.69 -2.86
CA ALA A 153 14.00 23.36 -2.21
C ALA A 153 15.20 24.02 -2.92
N ALA A 154 15.20 24.08 -4.26
CA ALA A 154 16.21 24.80 -5.02
C ALA A 154 16.12 26.33 -4.82
N ALA A 155 14.92 26.87 -4.66
CA ALA A 155 14.71 28.29 -4.39
C ALA A 155 15.26 28.73 -3.02
N GLN A 156 15.43 27.81 -2.05
CA GLN A 156 16.06 28.11 -0.76
C GLN A 156 17.53 28.59 -0.90
N PHE A 157 18.18 28.33 -2.04
CA PHE A 157 19.51 28.87 -2.32
C PHE A 157 19.49 30.35 -2.76
N LEU A 158 18.32 30.90 -3.10
CA LEU A 158 18.14 32.27 -3.54
C LEU A 158 17.81 33.20 -2.36
N PRO A 159 18.16 34.49 -2.42
CA PRO A 159 17.73 35.46 -1.43
C PRO A 159 16.22 35.73 -1.52
N THR A 160 15.60 36.00 -0.38
CA THR A 160 14.23 36.53 -0.26
C THR A 160 14.26 38.05 -0.27
N LEU A 161 13.31 38.69 -0.95
CA LEU A 161 13.16 40.14 -0.98
C LEU A 161 11.96 40.56 -0.12
N ASN A 162 12.17 41.51 0.79
CA ASN A 162 11.15 42.08 1.65
C ASN A 162 11.05 43.60 1.42
N LEU A 163 9.83 44.09 1.30
CA LEU A 163 9.49 45.50 1.27
C LEU A 163 8.53 45.77 2.42
N GLY A 164 8.80 46.80 3.21
CA GLY A 164 7.95 47.07 4.35
C GLY A 164 8.15 48.45 4.97
N THR A 165 7.41 48.64 6.05
CA THR A 165 7.41 49.85 6.85
C THR A 165 7.18 49.47 8.30
N ASN A 166 7.65 50.29 9.23
CA ASN A 166 7.27 50.19 10.63
C ASN A 166 7.18 51.58 11.26
N VAL A 167 6.38 51.65 12.31
CA VAL A 167 6.28 52.80 13.22
C VAL A 167 6.68 52.29 14.59
N ASP A 168 7.66 52.94 15.21
CA ASP A 168 8.07 52.72 16.59
C ASP A 168 7.69 53.94 17.42
N ALA A 169 7.04 53.72 18.57
CA ALA A 169 6.69 54.77 19.50
C ALA A 169 7.04 54.30 20.91
N HIS A 170 7.94 55.03 21.58
CA HIS A 170 8.41 54.72 22.92
C HIS A 170 8.09 55.87 23.87
N TRP A 171 7.40 55.57 24.97
CA TRP A 171 7.01 56.52 25.99
C TRP A 171 7.51 56.06 27.37
N GLY A 172 8.35 56.88 28.00
CA GLY A 172 8.84 56.64 29.37
C GLY A 172 10.34 56.36 29.43
N VAL A 173 10.76 55.59 30.43
CA VAL A 173 12.18 55.40 30.74
C VAL A 173 12.91 54.57 29.69
N LEU A 174 14.14 54.95 29.38
CA LEU A 174 15.06 54.26 28.50
C LEU A 174 16.49 54.42 29.03
N GLN A 175 17.27 53.33 29.01
CA GLN A 175 18.68 53.36 29.39
C GLN A 175 19.57 53.59 28.16
N GLN A 176 20.46 54.57 28.24
CA GLN A 176 21.50 54.83 27.25
C GLN A 176 22.67 53.85 27.41
N SER A 177 23.48 53.66 26.35
CA SER A 177 24.65 52.77 26.38
C SER A 177 25.75 53.19 27.37
N ASN A 178 25.78 54.45 27.80
CA ASN A 178 26.67 54.93 28.86
C ASN A 178 26.10 54.74 30.28
N GLY A 179 24.94 54.09 30.41
CA GLY A 179 24.28 53.76 31.67
C GLY A 179 23.22 54.76 32.15
N ASN A 180 23.10 55.94 31.54
CA ASN A 180 22.12 56.95 31.94
C ASN A 180 20.68 56.48 31.69
N ILE A 181 19.77 56.74 32.64
CA ILE A 181 18.33 56.47 32.48
C ILE A 181 17.61 57.79 32.20
N LEU A 182 16.93 57.89 31.06
CA LEU A 182 16.20 59.07 30.61
C LEU A 182 14.72 58.74 30.42
N SER A 183 13.82 59.64 30.82
CA SER A 183 12.43 59.58 30.38
C SER A 183 12.30 60.32 29.05
N VAL A 184 11.84 59.62 28.01
CA VAL A 184 11.75 60.16 26.65
C VAL A 184 10.41 59.79 26.03
N ARG A 185 9.87 60.66 25.17
CA ARG A 185 8.80 60.34 24.22
C ARG A 185 9.37 60.44 22.82
N ARG A 186 9.73 59.30 22.23
CA ARG A 186 10.31 59.25 20.88
C ARG A 186 9.45 58.44 19.93
N GLU A 187 9.46 58.86 18.67
CA GLU A 187 8.74 58.22 17.58
C GLU A 187 9.69 58.08 16.39
N ALA A 188 9.60 56.97 15.67
CA ALA A 188 10.35 56.73 14.45
C ALA A 188 9.51 55.99 13.42
N VAL A 189 9.79 56.26 12.15
CA VAL A 189 9.22 55.57 11.00
C VAL A 189 10.34 55.13 10.08
N PHE A 190 10.21 53.92 9.58
CA PHE A 190 11.03 53.40 8.50
C PHE A 190 10.13 52.98 7.34
N VAL A 191 10.59 53.20 6.12
CA VAL A 191 9.96 52.72 4.89
C VAL A 191 11.04 52.38 3.86
N GLY A 192 11.00 51.18 3.31
CA GLY A 192 11.97 50.78 2.29
C GLY A 192 12.13 49.26 2.18
N ALA A 193 13.26 48.84 1.62
CA ALA A 193 13.63 47.43 1.57
C ALA A 193 13.91 46.95 3.00
N GLY A 194 12.99 46.14 3.53
CA GLY A 194 12.97 45.63 4.90
C GLY A 194 11.89 46.25 5.78
N ALA A 195 11.86 45.88 7.05
CA ALA A 195 10.97 46.42 8.07
C ALA A 195 11.51 46.19 9.48
N ASN A 196 10.84 46.77 10.47
CA ASN A 196 11.14 46.64 11.89
C ASN A 196 12.52 47.24 12.28
N ALA A 197 12.84 48.40 11.70
CA ALA A 197 13.97 49.21 12.12
C ALA A 197 13.60 50.03 13.37
N ILE A 198 14.24 49.75 14.50
CA ILE A 198 13.92 50.38 15.79
C ILE A 198 15.14 51.16 16.28
N ALA A 199 14.99 52.46 16.42
CA ALA A 199 16.02 53.37 16.93
C ALA A 199 17.41 53.19 16.28
N ALA A 200 18.42 52.89 17.09
CA ALA A 200 19.80 52.63 16.68
C ALA A 200 20.08 51.15 16.35
N GLY A 201 19.11 50.24 16.55
CA GLY A 201 19.27 48.83 16.17
C GLY A 201 19.03 48.63 14.67
N THR A 202 19.55 47.56 14.09
CA THR A 202 19.44 47.24 12.65
C THR A 202 17.98 47.08 12.16
N VAL A 203 17.77 47.03 10.85
CA VAL A 203 16.50 46.61 10.24
C VAL A 203 16.27 45.11 10.44
N ASN A 204 15.45 44.75 11.45
CA ASN A 204 15.27 43.37 11.91
C ASN A 204 14.67 42.39 10.88
N ILE A 205 13.89 42.89 9.92
CA ILE A 205 13.39 42.13 8.77
C ILE A 205 14.14 42.67 7.55
N PRO A 206 15.22 42.01 7.09
CA PRO A 206 16.06 42.59 6.04
C PRO A 206 15.35 42.70 4.70
N GLY A 207 15.68 43.74 3.92
CA GLY A 207 15.16 43.92 2.58
C GLY A 207 15.60 42.87 1.57
N VAL A 208 16.85 42.44 1.67
CA VAL A 208 17.40 41.24 1.03
C VAL A 208 17.81 40.31 2.16
N LEU A 209 17.21 39.13 2.23
CA LEU A 209 17.49 38.12 3.24
C LEU A 209 17.97 36.84 2.57
N TRP A 210 19.19 36.41 2.89
CA TRP A 210 19.69 35.09 2.52
C TRP A 210 20.09 34.34 3.79
N THR A 211 19.31 33.33 4.16
CA THR A 211 19.51 32.56 5.40
C THR A 211 19.30 31.07 5.14
N LEU A 212 20.28 30.25 5.51
CA LEU A 212 20.19 28.79 5.41
C LEU A 212 21.23 28.11 6.28
N ASN A 213 20.96 26.86 6.66
CA ASN A 213 22.00 25.92 7.07
C ASN A 213 22.54 25.21 5.83
N VAL A 214 23.86 25.21 5.64
CA VAL A 214 24.48 24.72 4.39
C VAL A 214 24.20 23.24 4.16
N SER A 215 24.27 22.41 5.20
CA SER A 215 23.98 20.98 5.12
C SER A 215 22.50 20.75 4.83
N ASP A 216 21.61 21.35 5.62
CA ASP A 216 20.17 21.16 5.44
C ASP A 216 19.71 21.59 4.04
N ALA A 217 20.16 22.74 3.52
CA ALA A 217 19.77 23.18 2.19
C ALA A 217 20.24 22.20 1.08
N ILE A 218 21.49 21.71 1.17
CA ILE A 218 22.03 20.74 0.21
C ILE A 218 21.26 19.43 0.27
N TYR A 219 21.09 18.85 1.47
CA TYR A 219 20.45 17.55 1.62
C TYR A 219 18.94 17.60 1.44
N ASN A 220 18.25 18.70 1.79
CA ASN A 220 16.84 18.89 1.46
C ASN A 220 16.63 18.90 -0.06
N TYR A 221 17.51 19.59 -0.81
CA TYR A 221 17.48 19.55 -2.26
C TYR A 221 17.73 18.13 -2.80
N LEU A 222 18.75 17.41 -2.32
CA LEU A 222 19.03 16.04 -2.74
C LEU A 222 17.88 15.06 -2.42
N THR A 223 17.31 15.16 -1.22
CA THR A 223 16.14 14.39 -0.78
C THR A 223 14.93 14.70 -1.65
N SER A 224 14.68 15.98 -1.97
CA SER A 224 13.58 16.37 -2.88
C SER A 224 13.78 15.86 -4.31
N ARG A 225 15.03 15.73 -4.76
CA ARG A 225 15.35 15.10 -6.06
C ARG A 225 14.98 13.62 -6.06
N GLN A 226 15.32 12.90 -4.99
CA GLN A 226 14.94 11.49 -4.86
C GLN A 226 13.43 11.31 -4.67
N GLU A 227 12.75 12.25 -4.03
CA GLU A 227 11.28 12.22 -3.94
C GLU A 227 10.62 12.29 -5.34
N VAL A 228 11.17 13.08 -6.27
CA VAL A 228 10.67 13.08 -7.65
C VAL A 228 10.80 11.71 -8.31
N GLU A 229 11.95 11.04 -8.16
CA GLU A 229 12.16 9.68 -8.70
C GLU A 229 11.21 8.66 -8.05
N VAL A 230 11.03 8.72 -6.72
CA VAL A 230 10.04 7.89 -5.99
C VAL A 230 8.64 8.09 -6.59
N ARG A 231 8.21 9.33 -6.81
CA ARG A 231 6.87 9.60 -7.38
C ARG A 231 6.76 9.17 -8.84
N ASP A 232 7.82 9.29 -9.62
CA ASP A 232 7.83 8.88 -11.02
C ASP A 232 7.66 7.35 -11.14
N PHE A 233 8.47 6.57 -10.41
CA PHE A 233 8.34 5.11 -10.40
C PHE A 233 6.99 4.65 -9.81
N ALA A 234 6.49 5.29 -8.75
CA ALA A 234 5.17 5.01 -8.21
C ALA A 234 4.05 5.27 -9.24
N SER A 235 4.18 6.33 -10.06
CA SER A 235 3.25 6.63 -11.15
C SER A 235 3.32 5.57 -12.25
N GLN A 236 4.51 5.06 -12.58
CA GLN A 236 4.69 3.99 -13.55
C GLN A 236 4.06 2.67 -13.06
N ALA A 237 4.30 2.29 -11.80
CA ALA A 237 3.69 1.12 -11.17
C ALA A 237 2.15 1.20 -11.18
N THR A 238 1.61 2.36 -10.76
CA THR A 238 0.16 2.62 -10.79
C THR A 238 -0.41 2.45 -12.20
N ARG A 239 0.28 2.96 -13.23
CA ARG A 239 -0.13 2.77 -14.63
C ARG A 239 -0.14 1.30 -15.04
N GLN A 240 0.88 0.52 -14.66
CA GLN A 240 0.94 -0.91 -14.96
C GLN A 240 -0.22 -1.68 -14.32
N ASP A 241 -0.49 -1.43 -13.04
CA ASP A 241 -1.57 -2.08 -12.28
C ASP A 241 -2.95 -1.74 -12.86
N GLU A 242 -3.20 -0.47 -13.19
CA GLU A 242 -4.49 -0.04 -13.76
C GLU A 242 -4.70 -0.63 -15.17
N LEU A 243 -3.66 -0.73 -16.00
CA LEU A 243 -3.76 -1.38 -17.31
C LEU A 243 -3.94 -2.89 -17.20
N LEU A 244 -3.34 -3.57 -16.22
CA LEU A 244 -3.58 -4.99 -15.96
C LEU A 244 -5.06 -5.22 -15.58
N LYS A 245 -5.63 -4.40 -14.69
CA LYS A 245 -7.06 -4.48 -14.31
C LYS A 245 -7.97 -4.38 -15.53
N VAL A 246 -7.67 -3.47 -16.46
CA VAL A 246 -8.42 -3.31 -17.71
C VAL A 246 -8.31 -4.57 -18.58
N ALA A 247 -7.11 -5.13 -18.73
CA ALA A 247 -6.92 -6.37 -19.50
C ALA A 247 -7.70 -7.54 -18.88
N LEU A 248 -7.69 -7.67 -17.56
CA LEU A 248 -8.45 -8.71 -16.84
C LEU A 248 -9.96 -8.50 -16.97
N ALA A 249 -10.46 -7.26 -16.83
CA ALA A 249 -11.87 -6.92 -16.99
C ALA A 249 -12.36 -7.18 -18.43
N TYR A 250 -11.54 -6.89 -19.44
CA TYR A 250 -11.84 -7.24 -20.83
C TYR A 250 -11.92 -8.76 -21.03
N ASN A 251 -10.97 -9.53 -20.51
CA ASN A 251 -11.02 -10.99 -20.57
C ASN A 251 -12.26 -11.56 -19.85
N GLU A 252 -12.74 -10.91 -18.78
CA GLU A 252 -13.98 -11.31 -18.10
C GLU A 252 -15.24 -11.04 -18.95
N LEU A 253 -15.25 -9.96 -19.75
CA LEU A 253 -16.30 -9.72 -20.75
C LEU A 253 -16.27 -10.83 -21.82
N VAL A 254 -15.09 -11.16 -22.37
CA VAL A 254 -14.93 -12.25 -23.34
C VAL A 254 -15.39 -13.59 -22.75
N ARG A 255 -15.02 -13.88 -21.49
CA ARG A 255 -15.45 -15.07 -20.74
C ARG A 255 -16.96 -15.16 -20.64
N SER A 256 -17.61 -14.09 -20.19
CA SER A 256 -19.07 -14.02 -20.01
C SER A 256 -19.82 -14.23 -21.32
N GLU A 257 -19.30 -13.69 -22.43
CA GLU A 257 -19.88 -13.91 -23.76
C GLU A 257 -19.68 -15.34 -24.26
N GLY A 258 -18.52 -15.94 -23.98
CA GLY A 258 -18.27 -17.36 -24.23
C GLY A 258 -19.23 -18.27 -23.45
N ILE A 259 -19.45 -17.99 -22.15
CA ILE A 259 -20.40 -18.73 -21.31
C ILE A 259 -21.81 -18.63 -21.89
N ARG A 260 -22.23 -17.44 -22.35
CA ARG A 260 -23.51 -17.26 -23.05
C ARG A 260 -23.59 -18.13 -24.31
N ALA A 261 -22.54 -18.16 -25.13
CA ALA A 261 -22.51 -19.00 -26.33
C ALA A 261 -22.63 -20.50 -26.00
N VAL A 262 -21.90 -20.99 -24.98
CA VAL A 262 -22.00 -22.37 -24.50
C VAL A 262 -23.41 -22.67 -23.95
N ALA A 263 -24.03 -21.75 -23.23
CA ALA A 263 -25.39 -21.90 -22.72
C ALA A 263 -26.43 -22.02 -23.85
N ILE A 264 -26.26 -21.28 -24.96
CA ILE A 264 -27.11 -21.40 -26.16
C ILE A 264 -26.99 -22.80 -26.77
N LEU A 265 -25.76 -23.33 -26.90
CA LEU A 265 -25.52 -24.68 -27.42
C LEU A 265 -26.13 -25.75 -26.51
N ALA A 266 -25.88 -25.69 -25.21
CA ALA A 266 -26.43 -26.66 -24.25
C ALA A 266 -27.97 -26.64 -24.20
N ARG A 267 -28.59 -25.46 -24.32
CA ARG A 267 -30.05 -25.32 -24.45
C ARG A 267 -30.58 -25.94 -25.74
N ARG A 268 -29.88 -25.78 -26.86
CA ARG A 268 -30.24 -26.40 -28.13
C ARG A 268 -30.23 -27.93 -28.01
N ASP A 269 -29.17 -28.48 -27.44
CA ASP A 269 -29.02 -29.92 -27.22
C ASP A 269 -30.13 -30.45 -26.31
N ALA A 270 -30.47 -29.73 -25.23
CA ALA A 270 -31.52 -30.13 -24.27
C ALA A 270 -32.93 -30.05 -24.88
N ARG A 271 -33.17 -29.05 -25.75
CA ARG A 271 -34.44 -28.93 -26.47
C ARG A 271 -34.67 -30.11 -27.39
N GLU A 272 -33.64 -30.56 -28.10
CA GLU A 272 -33.77 -31.70 -29.01
C GLU A 272 -34.12 -32.98 -28.24
N LEU A 273 -33.48 -33.23 -27.10
CA LEU A 273 -33.79 -34.36 -26.24
C LEU A 273 -35.22 -34.29 -25.67
N ALA A 274 -35.65 -33.12 -25.20
CA ALA A 274 -37.02 -32.90 -24.72
C ALA A 274 -38.06 -33.08 -25.84
N ARG A 275 -37.74 -32.66 -27.07
CA ARG A 275 -38.61 -32.86 -28.25
C ARG A 275 -38.77 -34.34 -28.59
N ILE A 276 -37.67 -35.10 -28.62
CA ILE A 276 -37.67 -36.52 -28.95
C ILE A 276 -38.45 -37.32 -27.89
N THR A 277 -38.15 -37.11 -26.61
CA THR A 277 -38.81 -37.84 -25.51
C THR A 277 -40.31 -37.53 -25.42
N ALA A 278 -40.72 -36.27 -25.61
CA ALA A 278 -42.13 -35.89 -25.69
C ALA A 278 -42.85 -36.53 -26.90
N ALA A 279 -42.17 -36.68 -28.04
CA ALA A 279 -42.73 -37.35 -29.20
C ALA A 279 -42.98 -38.85 -28.94
N TYR A 280 -42.05 -39.54 -28.27
CA TYR A 280 -42.22 -40.95 -27.89
C TYR A 280 -43.35 -41.18 -26.89
N VAL A 281 -43.54 -40.27 -25.94
CA VAL A 281 -44.70 -40.32 -25.03
C VAL A 281 -46.01 -40.17 -25.82
N LYS A 282 -46.07 -39.25 -26.80
CA LYS A 282 -47.26 -39.06 -27.65
C LYS A 282 -47.58 -40.28 -28.52
N THR A 283 -46.58 -41.05 -28.96
CA THR A 283 -46.77 -42.28 -29.75
C THR A 283 -46.92 -43.54 -28.90
N GLY A 284 -46.92 -43.42 -27.57
CA GLY A 284 -47.02 -44.54 -26.63
C GLY A 284 -45.75 -45.40 -26.51
N GLN A 285 -44.64 -44.96 -27.10
CA GLN A 285 -43.36 -45.67 -27.14
C GLN A 285 -42.38 -45.21 -26.03
N GLY A 286 -42.71 -44.14 -25.30
CA GLY A 286 -41.87 -43.56 -24.23
C GLY A 286 -42.57 -43.52 -22.86
N ARG A 287 -41.78 -43.36 -21.79
CA ARG A 287 -42.28 -43.22 -20.42
C ARG A 287 -42.40 -41.75 -20.02
N GLN A 288 -43.51 -41.38 -19.36
CA GLN A 288 -43.72 -40.01 -18.87
C GLN A 288 -42.56 -39.47 -18.00
N PRO A 289 -42.00 -40.23 -17.03
CA PRO A 289 -40.88 -39.75 -16.22
C PRO A 289 -39.64 -39.36 -17.03
N ASP A 290 -39.39 -39.99 -18.17
CA ASP A 290 -38.23 -39.67 -19.00
C ASP A 290 -38.44 -38.38 -19.80
N ALA A 291 -39.66 -38.12 -20.27
CA ALA A 291 -40.03 -36.84 -20.85
C ALA A 291 -40.00 -35.70 -19.81
N ASP A 292 -40.46 -35.96 -18.59
CA ASP A 292 -40.44 -34.97 -17.50
C ASP A 292 -38.99 -34.63 -17.07
N ARG A 293 -38.09 -35.62 -17.02
CA ARG A 293 -36.66 -35.39 -16.76
C ARG A 293 -36.01 -34.54 -17.85
N ALA A 294 -36.26 -34.84 -19.12
CA ALA A 294 -35.72 -34.07 -20.24
C ALA A 294 -36.30 -32.64 -20.29
N ALA A 295 -37.58 -32.46 -19.97
CA ALA A 295 -38.20 -31.15 -19.83
C ALA A 295 -37.60 -30.35 -18.66
N THR A 296 -37.33 -31.01 -17.53
CA THR A 296 -36.66 -30.39 -16.37
C THR A 296 -35.24 -29.95 -16.72
N GLU A 297 -34.50 -30.78 -17.46
CA GLU A 297 -33.16 -30.41 -17.93
C GLU A 297 -33.20 -29.22 -18.90
N LEU A 298 -34.15 -29.17 -19.84
CA LEU A 298 -34.35 -28.00 -20.71
C LEU A 298 -34.64 -26.74 -19.89
N ALA A 299 -35.56 -26.80 -18.92
CA ALA A 299 -35.89 -25.68 -18.05
C ALA A 299 -34.65 -25.19 -17.26
N ARG A 300 -33.79 -26.12 -16.81
CA ARG A 300 -32.50 -25.78 -16.17
C ARG A 300 -31.57 -25.05 -17.15
N ARG A 301 -31.52 -25.44 -18.42
CA ARG A 301 -30.70 -24.75 -19.45
C ARG A 301 -31.27 -23.40 -19.86
N ASP A 302 -32.59 -23.23 -19.88
CA ASP A 302 -33.23 -21.93 -20.06
C ASP A 302 -32.86 -20.97 -18.92
N ALA A 303 -32.93 -21.43 -17.67
CA ALA A 303 -32.50 -20.64 -16.50
C ALA A 303 -31.00 -20.28 -16.55
N ARG A 304 -30.13 -21.21 -16.97
CA ARG A 304 -28.68 -20.92 -17.10
C ARG A 304 -28.40 -19.89 -18.21
N LEU A 305 -29.14 -19.92 -19.32
CA LEU A 305 -28.99 -18.93 -20.38
C LEU A 305 -29.37 -17.52 -19.89
N LEU A 306 -30.46 -17.38 -19.14
CA LEU A 306 -30.83 -16.12 -18.50
C LEU A 306 -29.75 -15.64 -17.52
N ALA A 307 -29.18 -16.53 -16.72
CA ALA A 307 -28.06 -16.19 -15.84
C ALA A 307 -26.83 -15.70 -16.62
N ALA A 308 -26.48 -16.37 -17.73
CA ALA A 308 -25.37 -15.97 -18.60
C ALA A 308 -25.61 -14.60 -19.27
N HIS A 309 -26.86 -14.26 -19.59
CA HIS A 309 -27.22 -12.91 -20.05
C HIS A 309 -26.90 -11.84 -18.99
N GLY A 310 -27.28 -12.11 -17.73
CA GLY A 310 -26.96 -11.21 -16.61
C GLY A 310 -25.46 -11.12 -16.31
N GLU A 311 -24.70 -12.20 -16.53
CA GLU A 311 -23.22 -12.19 -16.43
C GLU A 311 -22.58 -11.26 -17.46
N VAL A 312 -23.00 -11.30 -18.73
CA VAL A 312 -22.52 -10.38 -19.79
C VAL A 312 -22.80 -8.92 -19.44
N VAL A 313 -24.01 -8.60 -18.99
CA VAL A 313 -24.36 -7.23 -18.61
C VAL A 313 -23.51 -6.75 -17.43
N ARG A 314 -23.26 -7.61 -16.44
CA ARG A 314 -22.35 -7.28 -15.32
C ARG A 314 -20.91 -7.07 -15.76
N ALA A 315 -20.38 -7.94 -16.61
CA ALA A 315 -19.00 -7.83 -17.10
C ALA A 315 -18.82 -6.56 -17.94
N SER A 316 -19.80 -6.22 -18.78
CA SER A 316 -19.85 -4.95 -19.51
C SER A 316 -19.82 -3.76 -18.55
N ALA A 317 -20.69 -3.73 -17.55
CA ALA A 317 -20.74 -2.65 -16.57
C ALA A 317 -19.43 -2.53 -15.76
N ALA A 318 -18.81 -3.65 -15.39
CA ALA A 318 -17.52 -3.68 -14.70
C ALA A 318 -16.38 -3.14 -15.58
N LEU A 319 -16.39 -3.44 -16.88
CA LEU A 319 -15.44 -2.87 -17.82
C LEU A 319 -15.69 -1.37 -18.02
N CYS A 320 -16.95 -0.93 -18.17
CA CYS A 320 -17.30 0.49 -18.20
C CYS A 320 -16.81 1.22 -16.95
N GLN A 321 -16.97 0.64 -15.76
CA GLN A 321 -16.46 1.20 -14.51
C GLN A 321 -14.93 1.36 -14.55
N THR A 322 -14.21 0.35 -15.02
CA THR A 322 -12.74 0.38 -15.10
C THR A 322 -12.25 1.41 -16.12
N LEU A 323 -12.96 1.55 -17.25
CA LEU A 323 -12.70 2.53 -18.30
C LEU A 323 -13.25 3.93 -17.99
N HIS A 324 -13.99 4.09 -16.89
CA HIS A 324 -14.67 5.34 -16.51
C HIS A 324 -15.67 5.84 -17.58
N LEU A 325 -16.35 4.90 -18.24
CA LEU A 325 -17.43 5.16 -19.20
C LEU A 325 -18.81 5.14 -18.50
N ASP A 326 -19.84 5.63 -19.19
CA ASP A 326 -21.22 5.56 -18.71
C ASP A 326 -21.65 4.09 -18.53
N PRO A 327 -22.14 3.66 -17.35
CA PRO A 327 -22.56 2.28 -17.11
C PRO A 327 -23.82 1.87 -17.90
N SER A 328 -24.55 2.83 -18.50
CA SER A 328 -25.64 2.53 -19.44
C SER A 328 -25.13 2.07 -20.80
N LEU A 329 -23.84 2.25 -21.11
CA LEU A 329 -23.23 1.71 -22.32
C LEU A 329 -23.09 0.19 -22.20
N ARG A 330 -23.68 -0.53 -23.14
CA ARG A 330 -23.46 -1.96 -23.30
C ARG A 330 -22.26 -2.21 -24.20
N LEU A 331 -21.18 -2.71 -23.65
CA LEU A 331 -20.00 -3.15 -24.37
C LEU A 331 -20.17 -4.60 -24.86
N HIS A 332 -19.59 -4.87 -26.02
CA HIS A 332 -19.47 -6.20 -26.61
C HIS A 332 -18.02 -6.41 -27.06
N ALA A 333 -17.45 -7.58 -26.79
CA ALA A 333 -16.10 -7.87 -27.23
C ALA A 333 -16.05 -8.00 -28.76
N ALA A 334 -15.10 -7.32 -29.40
CA ALA A 334 -14.91 -7.41 -30.85
C ALA A 334 -14.31 -8.77 -31.27
N ASP A 335 -13.68 -9.49 -30.35
CA ASP A 335 -13.11 -10.81 -30.59
C ASP A 335 -14.21 -11.85 -30.82
N ASN A 336 -14.25 -12.43 -32.02
CA ASN A 336 -15.26 -13.40 -32.41
C ASN A 336 -14.93 -14.85 -31.99
N GLN A 337 -13.70 -15.10 -31.52
CA GLN A 337 -13.21 -16.40 -31.08
C GLN A 337 -12.23 -16.24 -29.92
N VAL A 338 -12.30 -17.16 -28.96
CA VAL A 338 -11.34 -17.23 -27.86
C VAL A 338 -10.21 -18.18 -28.26
N ILE A 339 -9.00 -17.65 -28.44
CA ILE A 339 -7.81 -18.44 -28.76
C ILE A 339 -6.75 -18.31 -27.66
N PRO A 340 -5.98 -19.37 -27.36
CA PRO A 340 -4.83 -19.27 -26.46
C PRO A 340 -3.80 -18.31 -27.06
N ARG A 341 -3.38 -17.31 -26.29
CA ARG A 341 -2.42 -16.29 -26.72
C ARG A 341 -1.20 -16.31 -25.81
N ALA A 342 -0.11 -16.89 -26.30
CA ALA A 342 1.20 -16.77 -25.66
C ALA A 342 1.72 -15.34 -25.83
N ILE A 343 1.94 -14.65 -24.71
CA ILE A 343 2.48 -13.29 -24.67
C ILE A 343 3.98 -13.34 -24.36
N VAL A 344 4.34 -14.11 -23.34
CA VAL A 344 5.73 -14.40 -22.98
C VAL A 344 6.14 -15.65 -23.75
N PRO A 345 7.22 -15.62 -24.55
CA PRO A 345 7.68 -16.82 -25.25
C PRO A 345 8.12 -17.92 -24.28
N ASP A 346 7.61 -19.13 -24.46
CA ASP A 346 8.09 -20.33 -23.77
C ASP A 346 9.25 -20.97 -24.57
N PRO A 347 10.30 -21.57 -23.94
CA PRO A 347 10.48 -21.83 -22.51
C PRO A 347 11.60 -20.97 -21.89
N ILE A 348 11.27 -19.86 -21.23
CA ILE A 348 12.24 -19.10 -20.42
C ILE A 348 12.24 -19.67 -18.99
N PRO A 349 13.38 -20.10 -18.42
CA PRO A 349 13.42 -20.67 -17.08
C PRO A 349 13.17 -19.59 -16.00
N LEU A 350 12.57 -19.99 -14.87
CA LEU A 350 12.17 -19.08 -13.79
C LEU A 350 13.31 -18.14 -13.29
N PRO A 351 14.57 -18.58 -13.10
CA PRO A 351 15.64 -17.66 -12.69
C PRO A 351 15.87 -16.49 -13.65
N GLU A 352 15.72 -16.71 -14.96
CA GLU A 352 15.85 -15.65 -15.97
C GLU A 352 14.67 -14.68 -15.92
N LEU A 353 13.45 -15.19 -15.73
CA LEU A 353 12.25 -14.38 -15.50
C LEU A 353 12.36 -13.52 -14.23
N LEU A 354 12.89 -14.08 -13.15
CA LEU A 354 13.16 -13.34 -11.92
C LEU A 354 14.20 -12.22 -12.16
N ALA A 355 15.26 -12.49 -12.92
CA ALA A 355 16.26 -11.47 -13.26
C ALA A 355 15.66 -10.33 -14.08
N LEU A 356 14.80 -10.64 -15.07
CA LEU A 356 14.06 -9.64 -15.85
C LEU A 356 13.15 -8.77 -14.97
N ALA A 357 12.38 -9.39 -14.07
CA ALA A 357 11.50 -8.66 -13.15
C ALA A 357 12.29 -7.73 -12.21
N LEU A 358 13.42 -8.20 -11.65
CA LEU A 358 14.26 -7.40 -10.75
C LEU A 358 14.91 -6.18 -11.43
N LEU A 359 15.02 -6.20 -12.76
CA LEU A 359 15.54 -5.12 -13.58
C LEU A 359 14.46 -4.10 -13.98
N HIS A 360 13.27 -4.57 -14.35
CA HIS A 360 12.24 -3.75 -14.99
C HIS A 360 11.08 -3.33 -14.08
N ARG A 361 10.86 -3.99 -12.94
CA ARG A 361 9.73 -3.65 -12.05
C ARG A 361 9.91 -2.25 -11.43
N PRO A 362 8.99 -1.30 -11.69
CA PRO A 362 9.11 0.07 -11.20
C PRO A 362 9.09 0.16 -9.67
N GLU A 363 8.39 -0.73 -8.97
CA GLU A 363 8.30 -0.73 -7.51
C GLU A 363 9.66 -0.97 -6.82
N LEU A 364 10.57 -1.72 -7.44
CA LEU A 364 11.92 -1.87 -6.90
C LEU A 364 12.74 -0.60 -7.07
N ASN A 365 12.58 0.09 -8.19
CA ASN A 365 13.26 1.35 -8.43
C ASN A 365 12.71 2.47 -7.53
N GLU A 366 11.40 2.48 -7.28
CA GLU A 366 10.76 3.32 -6.25
C GLU A 366 11.42 3.09 -4.89
N ARG A 367 11.53 1.82 -4.46
CA ARG A 367 12.12 1.48 -3.16
C ARG A 367 13.61 1.81 -3.08
N ARG A 368 14.38 1.57 -4.14
CA ARG A 368 15.80 1.99 -4.23
C ARG A 368 15.94 3.51 -4.09
N ALA A 369 15.10 4.30 -4.78
CA ALA A 369 15.09 5.76 -4.65
C ALA A 369 14.69 6.21 -3.23
N ALA A 370 13.74 5.51 -2.58
CA ALA A 370 13.34 5.79 -1.20
C ALA A 370 14.46 5.47 -0.18
N VAL A 371 15.27 4.43 -0.42
CA VAL A 371 16.49 4.14 0.35
C VAL A 371 17.49 5.28 0.17
N GLU A 372 17.79 5.71 -1.06
CA GLU A 372 18.69 6.83 -1.31
C GLU A 372 18.21 8.13 -0.65
N LYS A 373 16.90 8.40 -0.68
CA LYS A 373 16.27 9.53 0.03
C LYS A 373 16.54 9.47 1.54
N SER A 374 16.38 8.29 2.14
CA SER A 374 16.61 8.08 3.57
C SER A 374 18.09 8.19 3.94
N LEU A 375 18.99 7.70 3.09
CA LEU A 375 20.44 7.86 3.25
C LEU A 375 20.87 9.33 3.14
N ASN A 376 20.29 10.11 2.21
CA ASN A 376 20.54 11.56 2.13
C ASN A 376 20.06 12.28 3.39
N THR A 377 18.91 11.87 3.95
CA THR A 377 18.42 12.40 5.22
C THR A 377 19.36 12.08 6.39
N LEU A 378 19.89 10.85 6.45
CA LEU A 378 20.89 10.45 7.44
C LEU A 378 22.19 11.24 7.30
N ASN A 379 22.71 11.37 6.09
CA ASN A 379 23.94 12.14 5.81
C ASN A 379 23.77 13.62 6.20
N GLY A 380 22.60 14.21 5.91
CA GLY A 380 22.25 15.56 6.35
C GLY A 380 22.27 15.70 7.87
N ALA A 381 21.65 14.76 8.59
CA ALA A 381 21.65 14.76 10.06
C ALA A 381 23.06 14.57 10.67
N GLN A 382 23.93 13.77 10.03
CA GLN A 382 25.31 13.56 10.48
C GLN A 382 26.19 14.80 10.31
N LEU A 383 25.98 15.55 9.22
CA LEU A 383 26.77 16.75 8.90
C LEU A 383 26.22 18.02 9.57
N LEU A 384 24.95 18.02 9.99
CA LEU A 384 24.28 19.16 10.62
C LEU A 384 25.09 19.83 11.76
N PRO A 385 25.70 19.10 12.72
CA PRO A 385 26.47 19.72 13.82
C PRO A 385 27.72 20.46 13.35
N PHE A 386 28.26 20.09 12.19
CA PHE A 386 29.48 20.64 11.60
C PHE A 386 29.20 21.68 10.51
N SER A 387 27.93 21.90 10.18
CA SER A 387 27.51 22.81 9.14
C SER A 387 27.13 24.17 9.69
N PRO A 388 27.65 25.28 9.12
CA PRO A 388 27.28 26.59 9.55
C PRO A 388 25.86 26.93 9.10
N THR A 389 25.14 27.62 9.97
CA THR A 389 24.00 28.44 9.58
C THR A 389 24.54 29.81 9.19
N VAL A 390 24.24 30.23 7.96
CA VAL A 390 24.66 31.50 7.39
C VAL A 390 23.45 32.42 7.29
N PHE A 391 23.66 33.70 7.56
CA PHE A 391 22.66 34.73 7.36
C PHE A 391 23.34 35.98 6.78
N LEU A 392 22.71 36.53 5.74
CA LEU A 392 23.05 37.79 5.11
C LEU A 392 21.76 38.62 5.02
N GLY A 393 21.76 39.77 5.67
CA GLY A 393 20.70 40.76 5.62
C GLY A 393 21.23 42.04 5.02
N PHE A 394 20.55 42.59 4.02
CA PHE A 394 20.80 43.95 3.54
C PHE A 394 19.48 44.72 3.50
N SER A 395 19.50 45.95 3.98
CA SER A 395 18.32 46.81 4.03
C SER A 395 18.69 48.21 3.59
N ALA A 396 17.76 48.89 2.91
CA ALA A 396 17.92 50.27 2.49
C ALA A 396 16.56 50.96 2.46
N GLY A 397 16.48 52.18 2.97
CA GLY A 397 15.21 52.90 3.02
C GLY A 397 15.32 54.31 3.60
N GLY A 398 14.16 54.94 3.73
CA GLY A 398 13.99 56.20 4.45
C GLY A 398 13.72 55.92 5.92
N PHE A 399 14.48 56.57 6.80
CA PHE A 399 14.32 56.52 8.25
C PHE A 399 14.18 57.95 8.78
N GLY A 400 13.18 58.18 9.62
CA GLY A 400 12.94 59.50 10.22
C GLY A 400 12.24 59.36 11.56
N GLY A 401 12.29 60.42 12.35
CA GLY A 401 11.74 60.42 13.70
C GLY A 401 12.16 61.63 14.51
N GLY A 402 11.92 61.57 15.82
CA GLY A 402 12.31 62.59 16.78
C GLY A 402 11.80 62.29 18.19
N SER A 403 12.06 63.20 19.13
CA SER A 403 11.54 63.11 20.51
C SER A 403 11.12 64.45 21.07
N ASP A 404 10.41 64.39 22.20
CA ASP A 404 10.16 65.55 23.05
C ASP A 404 11.44 66.22 23.55
N LEU A 405 12.46 65.45 23.97
CA LEU A 405 13.74 65.98 24.46
C LEU A 405 14.54 66.76 23.40
N VAL A 406 14.37 66.44 22.12
CA VAL A 406 15.03 67.13 20.99
C VAL A 406 14.16 68.29 20.47
N ALA A 407 12.84 68.19 20.64
CA ALA A 407 11.87 69.18 20.21
C ALA A 407 11.63 70.32 21.21
N GLU A 408 12.27 70.31 22.40
CA GLU A 408 12.19 71.42 23.34
C GLU A 408 12.81 72.71 22.75
N PRO A 409 12.23 73.89 23.02
CA PRO A 409 12.72 75.16 22.50
C PRO A 409 14.16 75.41 23.00
N THR A 410 15.10 75.56 22.07
CA THR A 410 16.55 75.71 22.37
C THR A 410 16.91 77.08 22.97
N SER A 411 15.91 77.89 23.37
CA SER A 411 16.11 79.24 23.90
C SER A 411 15.19 79.53 25.10
N VAL A 412 15.68 80.34 26.05
CA VAL A 412 14.90 80.96 27.14
C VAL A 412 13.81 81.95 26.66
N LEU A 413 13.71 82.21 25.35
CA LEU A 413 12.66 83.03 24.77
C LEU A 413 11.41 82.18 24.52
N PRO A 414 10.20 82.64 24.91
CA PRO A 414 8.94 81.90 24.77
C PRO A 414 8.49 81.63 23.32
N PHE A 415 9.31 81.95 22.31
CA PHE A 415 9.03 81.80 20.88
C PHE A 415 10.12 81.04 20.10
N GLY A 416 11.12 80.45 20.77
CA GLY A 416 12.12 79.62 20.09
C GLY A 416 11.44 78.38 19.48
N ARG A 417 11.52 78.20 18.16
CA ARG A 417 11.07 76.93 17.53
C ARG A 417 12.08 75.83 17.88
N GLY A 418 11.67 74.87 18.72
CA GLY A 418 12.38 73.59 18.83
C GLY A 418 12.33 72.80 17.51
N ALA A 419 13.14 71.75 17.40
CA ALA A 419 13.11 70.89 16.22
C ALA A 419 11.74 70.21 16.07
N PRO A 420 11.19 70.08 14.84
CA PRO A 420 9.95 69.33 14.65
C PRO A 420 10.12 67.89 15.16
N ARG A 421 9.15 67.39 15.95
CA ARG A 421 9.16 66.03 16.51
C ARG A 421 9.26 64.92 15.45
N PHE A 422 8.91 65.25 14.21
CA PHE A 422 9.18 64.43 13.05
C PHE A 422 9.79 65.34 11.97
N SER A 423 11.07 65.14 11.67
CA SER A 423 11.77 65.82 10.59
C SER A 423 11.71 64.96 9.31
N SER A 424 12.60 65.09 8.34
CA SER A 424 12.53 64.34 7.08
C SER A 424 12.84 62.83 7.23
N LEU A 425 12.41 62.02 6.25
CA LEU A 425 12.97 60.69 6.05
C LEU A 425 14.36 60.83 5.41
N GLU A 426 15.38 60.39 6.11
CA GLU A 426 16.76 60.37 5.64
C GLU A 426 17.16 58.95 5.21
N ASN A 427 18.15 58.85 4.33
CA ASN A 427 18.59 57.55 3.83
C ASN A 427 19.24 56.75 4.96
N ARG A 428 18.92 55.47 5.02
CA ARG A 428 19.50 54.48 5.92
C ARG A 428 19.79 53.20 5.15
N ALA A 429 20.94 52.57 5.41
CA ALA A 429 21.31 51.27 4.90
C ALA A 429 22.01 50.42 5.97
N ASP A 430 21.61 49.16 6.09
CA ASP A 430 22.16 48.21 7.06
C ASP A 430 22.61 46.94 6.33
N LEU A 431 23.78 46.40 6.67
CA LEU A 431 24.32 45.13 6.19
C LEU A 431 24.75 44.27 7.37
N ASP A 432 24.13 43.10 7.49
CA ASP A 432 24.36 42.11 8.53
C ASP A 432 24.82 40.81 7.90
N VAL A 433 25.99 40.30 8.30
CA VAL A 433 26.52 39.00 7.86
C VAL A 433 26.85 38.18 9.09
N MET A 434 26.36 36.95 9.18
CA MET A 434 26.72 36.05 10.27
C MET A 434 26.84 34.60 9.82
N ALA A 435 27.72 33.87 10.50
CA ALA A 435 27.87 32.43 10.37
C ALA A 435 28.08 31.81 11.75
N TYR A 436 27.33 30.77 12.08
CA TYR A 436 27.46 30.07 13.36
C TYR A 436 27.17 28.58 13.26
N TRP A 437 27.78 27.80 14.15
CA TRP A 437 27.60 26.37 14.31
C TRP A 437 26.80 26.08 15.57
N THR A 438 26.04 24.98 15.56
CA THR A 438 25.19 24.59 16.68
C THR A 438 25.39 23.12 17.02
N LEU A 439 25.75 22.85 18.27
CA LEU A 439 25.74 21.52 18.88
C LEU A 439 24.55 21.44 19.85
N GLN A 440 23.47 20.80 19.42
CA GLN A 440 22.19 20.74 20.14
C GLN A 440 22.28 19.87 21.39
N ASN A 441 21.91 20.42 22.54
CA ASN A 441 21.80 19.69 23.81
C ASN A 441 23.08 18.89 24.15
N LEU A 442 24.24 19.54 24.08
CA LEU A 442 25.58 18.93 24.23
C LEU A 442 25.84 17.75 23.27
N GLY A 443 25.15 17.72 22.13
CA GLY A 443 25.23 16.67 21.12
C GLY A 443 24.24 15.52 21.32
N VAL A 444 23.51 15.45 22.45
CA VAL A 444 22.47 14.44 22.67
C VAL A 444 21.32 14.61 21.69
N GLY A 445 20.93 15.86 21.41
CA GLY A 445 19.91 16.19 20.42
C GLY A 445 20.32 15.74 19.01
N ASN A 446 21.54 16.07 18.58
CA ASN A 446 22.07 15.63 17.30
C ASN A 446 22.18 14.09 17.21
N LYS A 447 22.68 13.42 18.25
CA LYS A 447 22.74 11.96 18.32
C LYS A 447 21.35 11.34 18.16
N SER A 448 20.34 11.88 18.84
CA SER A 448 18.95 11.39 18.72
C SER A 448 18.41 11.50 17.28
N GLN A 449 18.70 12.60 16.58
CA GLN A 449 18.30 12.80 15.19
C GLN A 449 19.03 11.83 14.26
N ILE A 450 20.33 11.61 14.47
CA ILE A 450 21.15 10.67 13.70
C ILE A 450 20.65 9.24 13.89
N GLU A 451 20.39 8.80 15.12
CA GLU A 451 19.89 7.44 15.38
C GLU A 451 18.48 7.22 14.83
N ALA A 452 17.58 8.22 14.93
CA ALA A 452 16.26 8.15 14.32
C ALA A 452 16.36 8.08 12.78
N ALA A 453 17.20 8.91 12.15
CA ALA A 453 17.42 8.87 10.70
C ALA A 453 18.07 7.55 10.24
N ARG A 454 18.98 6.98 11.06
CA ARG A 454 19.61 5.68 10.81
C ARG A 454 18.59 4.55 10.87
N SER A 455 17.71 4.56 11.87
CA SER A 455 16.63 3.58 11.98
C SER A 455 15.68 3.67 10.79
N ARG A 456 15.30 4.89 10.35
CA ARG A 456 14.50 5.06 9.12
C ARG A 456 15.18 4.56 7.85
N ALA A 457 16.50 4.75 7.72
CA ALA A 457 17.26 4.19 6.60
C ALA A 457 17.24 2.64 6.63
N ALA A 458 17.45 2.04 7.81
CA ALA A 458 17.34 0.58 7.98
C ALA A 458 15.91 0.07 7.70
N SER A 459 14.87 0.81 8.09
CA SER A 459 13.49 0.50 7.74
C SER A 459 13.24 0.55 6.23
N ALA A 460 13.80 1.54 5.52
CA ALA A 460 13.69 1.63 4.06
C ALA A 460 14.36 0.44 3.35
N ASP A 461 15.51 -0.03 3.87
CA ASP A 461 16.18 -1.24 3.37
C ASP A 461 15.31 -2.50 3.57
N LEU A 462 14.64 -2.64 4.72
CA LEU A 462 13.73 -3.75 4.99
C LEU A 462 12.48 -3.70 4.08
N GLU A 463 11.93 -2.52 3.82
CA GLU A 463 10.81 -2.35 2.88
C GLU A 463 11.19 -2.71 1.44
N LEU A 464 12.44 -2.48 1.04
CA LEU A 464 12.98 -2.96 -0.24
C LEU A 464 13.00 -4.49 -0.28
N LEU A 465 13.43 -5.16 0.79
CA LEU A 465 13.42 -6.63 0.86
C LEU A 465 11.99 -7.20 0.80
N ILE A 466 11.04 -6.62 1.54
CA ILE A 466 9.62 -7.00 1.48
C ILE A 466 9.08 -6.90 0.05
N THR A 467 9.41 -5.81 -0.65
CA THR A 467 8.97 -5.58 -2.04
C THR A 467 9.61 -6.59 -3.00
N LEU A 468 10.89 -6.91 -2.78
CA LEU A 468 11.63 -7.89 -3.55
C LEU A 468 11.05 -9.30 -3.40
N ASP A 469 10.73 -9.74 -2.17
CA ASP A 469 10.10 -11.05 -1.94
C ASP A 469 8.72 -11.14 -2.60
N ARG A 470 7.93 -10.07 -2.51
CA ARG A 470 6.63 -9.97 -3.18
C ARG A 470 6.77 -10.18 -4.69
N ILE A 471 7.67 -9.45 -5.34
CA ILE A 471 7.87 -9.55 -6.80
C ILE A 471 8.35 -10.95 -7.20
N ARG A 472 9.29 -11.53 -6.44
CA ARG A 472 9.77 -12.89 -6.70
C ARG A 472 8.63 -13.92 -6.65
N SER A 473 7.77 -13.82 -5.65
CA SER A 473 6.60 -14.69 -5.49
C SER A 473 5.56 -14.47 -6.58
N GLU A 474 5.25 -13.21 -6.93
CA GLU A 474 4.33 -12.87 -8.02
C GLU A 474 4.76 -13.49 -9.35
N VAL A 475 6.05 -13.37 -9.71
CA VAL A 475 6.61 -13.95 -10.93
C VAL A 475 6.56 -15.48 -10.89
N ALA A 476 6.98 -16.11 -9.78
CA ALA A 476 6.97 -17.55 -9.65
C ALA A 476 5.56 -18.16 -9.68
N ALA A 477 4.60 -17.49 -9.04
CA ALA A 477 3.19 -17.87 -9.10
C ALA A 477 2.63 -17.70 -10.52
N ALA A 478 2.81 -16.54 -11.17
CA ALA A 478 2.31 -16.30 -12.51
C ALA A 478 2.91 -17.26 -13.55
N HIS A 479 4.20 -17.58 -13.43
CA HIS A 479 4.88 -18.59 -14.24
C HIS A 479 4.26 -19.98 -14.04
N THR A 480 4.03 -20.38 -12.78
CA THR A 480 3.37 -21.66 -12.45
C THR A 480 1.96 -21.75 -13.06
N ARG A 481 1.14 -20.71 -12.90
CA ARG A 481 -0.21 -20.65 -13.48
C ARG A 481 -0.20 -20.77 -15.00
N THR A 482 0.76 -20.11 -15.64
CA THR A 482 0.87 -20.12 -17.11
C THR A 482 1.12 -21.54 -17.65
N PHE A 483 2.08 -22.27 -17.07
CA PHE A 483 2.39 -23.64 -17.49
C PHE A 483 1.25 -24.61 -17.20
N ALA A 484 0.69 -24.58 -16.00
CA ALA A 484 -0.38 -25.50 -15.61
C ALA A 484 -1.66 -25.28 -16.44
N ARG A 485 -2.06 -24.03 -16.66
CA ARG A 485 -3.25 -23.70 -17.45
C ARG A 485 -3.10 -24.04 -18.93
N PHE A 486 -1.90 -23.90 -19.48
CA PHE A 486 -1.63 -24.34 -20.85
C PHE A 486 -1.81 -25.85 -21.01
N ALA A 487 -1.28 -26.64 -20.07
CA ALA A 487 -1.45 -28.10 -20.08
C ALA A 487 -2.93 -28.51 -20.00
N ARG A 488 -3.73 -27.77 -19.20
CA ARG A 488 -5.17 -28.02 -19.01
C ARG A 488 -6.00 -27.90 -20.28
N ILE A 489 -5.63 -26.99 -21.19
CA ILE A 489 -6.34 -26.76 -22.46
C ILE A 489 -6.47 -28.07 -23.26
N ARG A 490 -5.41 -28.88 -23.32
CA ARG A 490 -5.42 -30.14 -24.08
C ARG A 490 -6.36 -31.18 -23.46
N SER A 491 -6.35 -31.32 -22.14
CA SER A 491 -7.24 -32.24 -21.42
C SER A 491 -8.71 -31.88 -21.66
N CYS A 492 -9.05 -30.59 -21.55
CA CYS A 492 -10.39 -30.08 -21.78
C CYS A 492 -10.84 -30.18 -23.25
N GLU A 493 -9.94 -29.97 -24.21
CA GLU A 493 -10.22 -30.16 -25.65
C GLU A 493 -10.63 -31.61 -25.94
N LEU A 494 -9.84 -32.56 -25.43
CA LEU A 494 -10.13 -33.99 -25.58
C LEU A 494 -11.46 -34.36 -24.88
N ALA A 495 -11.77 -33.74 -23.74
CA ALA A 495 -13.03 -33.96 -23.03
C ALA A 495 -14.25 -33.52 -23.87
N ILE A 496 -14.16 -32.39 -24.59
CA ILE A 496 -15.21 -31.96 -25.53
C ILE A 496 -15.39 -32.98 -26.64
N SER A 497 -14.29 -33.48 -27.22
CA SER A 497 -14.35 -34.47 -28.30
C SER A 497 -15.08 -35.73 -27.84
N ALA A 498 -14.68 -36.27 -26.70
CA ALA A 498 -15.30 -37.45 -26.10
C ALA A 498 -16.78 -37.20 -25.72
N GLY A 499 -17.09 -36.07 -25.07
CA GLY A 499 -18.46 -35.72 -24.70
C GLY A 499 -19.39 -35.50 -25.89
N THR A 500 -18.86 -35.02 -27.02
CA THR A 500 -19.63 -34.84 -28.27
C THR A 500 -19.97 -36.19 -28.89
N GLN A 501 -19.02 -37.13 -28.92
CA GLN A 501 -19.24 -38.49 -29.42
C GLN A 501 -20.24 -39.23 -28.53
N ALA A 502 -20.07 -39.15 -27.21
CA ALA A 502 -21.00 -39.74 -26.24
C ALA A 502 -22.45 -39.28 -26.44
N LEU A 503 -22.68 -37.95 -26.55
CA LEU A 503 -24.01 -37.41 -26.75
C LEU A 503 -24.61 -37.81 -28.11
N ALA A 504 -23.81 -37.84 -29.17
CA ALA A 504 -24.27 -38.21 -30.50
C ALA A 504 -24.81 -39.65 -30.52
N GLU A 505 -24.08 -40.57 -29.91
CA GLU A 505 -24.46 -41.98 -29.86
C GLU A 505 -25.68 -42.24 -28.98
N ASP A 506 -25.77 -41.62 -27.81
CA ASP A 506 -26.95 -41.78 -26.97
C ASP A 506 -28.20 -41.20 -27.63
N LEU A 507 -28.08 -40.06 -28.31
CA LEU A 507 -29.21 -39.47 -29.04
C LEU A 507 -29.66 -40.36 -30.20
N GLU A 508 -28.73 -41.00 -30.92
CA GLU A 508 -29.07 -41.96 -31.97
C GLU A 508 -29.80 -43.17 -31.40
N ARG A 509 -29.35 -43.69 -30.26
CA ARG A 509 -30.01 -44.83 -29.58
C ARG A 509 -31.37 -44.47 -28.98
N VAL A 510 -31.52 -43.25 -28.44
CA VAL A 510 -32.82 -42.74 -28.00
C VAL A 510 -33.76 -42.61 -29.20
N ARG A 511 -33.29 -42.19 -30.38
CA ARG A 511 -34.07 -42.18 -31.65
C ARG A 511 -34.38 -43.59 -32.18
N GLY A 512 -33.59 -44.59 -31.81
CA GLY A 512 -33.86 -46.01 -32.09
C GLY A 512 -34.83 -46.66 -31.10
N ALA A 513 -35.25 -45.95 -30.03
CA ALA A 513 -35.96 -46.52 -28.87
C ALA A 513 -35.18 -47.64 -28.13
N GLU A 514 -33.84 -47.66 -28.27
CA GLU A 514 -32.93 -48.64 -27.66
C GLU A 514 -32.14 -48.06 -26.48
N GLY A 515 -32.00 -46.73 -26.43
CA GLY A 515 -31.24 -46.00 -25.40
C GLY A 515 -32.11 -45.44 -24.28
N LEU A 516 -31.56 -45.34 -23.08
CA LEU A 516 -32.23 -44.70 -21.95
C LEU A 516 -32.06 -43.17 -22.06
N PRO A 517 -33.14 -42.37 -22.00
CA PRO A 517 -33.02 -40.90 -22.04
C PRO A 517 -32.13 -40.31 -20.93
N LEU A 518 -31.96 -41.03 -19.82
CA LEU A 518 -31.04 -40.65 -18.74
C LEU A 518 -29.57 -40.62 -19.20
N GLU A 519 -29.13 -41.56 -20.06
CA GLU A 519 -27.76 -41.60 -20.60
C GLU A 519 -27.50 -40.36 -21.47
N ALA A 520 -28.48 -39.98 -22.31
CA ALA A 520 -28.39 -38.76 -23.12
C ALA A 520 -28.40 -37.46 -22.29
N ILE A 521 -29.16 -37.42 -21.17
CA ILE A 521 -29.12 -36.29 -20.23
C ILE A 521 -27.72 -36.16 -19.61
N ASP A 522 -27.10 -37.28 -19.23
CA ASP A 522 -25.79 -37.31 -18.61
C ASP A 522 -24.69 -36.87 -19.59
N SER A 523 -24.65 -37.43 -20.79
CA SER A 523 -23.72 -37.00 -21.86
C SER A 523 -23.90 -35.54 -22.23
N LEU A 524 -25.14 -35.01 -22.20
CA LEU A 524 -25.40 -33.59 -22.42
C LEU A 524 -24.82 -32.73 -21.30
N ARG A 525 -24.99 -33.14 -20.04
CA ARG A 525 -24.42 -32.43 -18.88
C ARG A 525 -22.90 -32.41 -18.96
N LEU A 526 -22.32 -33.56 -19.25
CA LEU A 526 -20.87 -33.73 -19.39
C LEU A 526 -20.32 -32.87 -20.53
N LEU A 527 -20.93 -32.89 -21.70
CA LEU A 527 -20.52 -32.03 -22.82
C LEU A 527 -20.67 -30.53 -22.49
N ALA A 528 -21.72 -30.14 -21.77
CA ALA A 528 -21.89 -28.75 -21.33
C ALA A 528 -20.80 -28.35 -20.31
N GLU A 529 -20.43 -29.24 -19.40
CA GLU A 529 -19.32 -29.07 -18.44
C GLU A 529 -17.97 -28.95 -19.18
N SER A 530 -17.65 -29.88 -20.08
CA SER A 530 -16.40 -29.84 -20.86
C SER A 530 -16.27 -28.57 -21.72
N ARG A 531 -17.37 -28.07 -22.29
CA ARG A 531 -17.36 -26.80 -23.05
C ARG A 531 -17.06 -25.59 -22.18
N LEU A 532 -17.57 -25.56 -20.95
CA LEU A 532 -17.27 -24.49 -19.99
C LEU A 532 -15.82 -24.59 -19.51
N GLU A 533 -15.37 -25.77 -19.10
CA GLU A 533 -13.99 -25.98 -18.62
C GLU A 533 -12.95 -25.66 -19.70
N TYR A 534 -13.21 -25.99 -20.97
CA TYR A 534 -12.33 -25.61 -22.06
C TYR A 534 -12.29 -24.09 -22.27
N LEU A 535 -13.43 -23.42 -22.33
CA LEU A 535 -13.50 -21.96 -22.42
C LEU A 535 -12.71 -21.32 -21.27
N ASP A 536 -12.93 -21.79 -20.05
CA ASP A 536 -12.30 -21.30 -18.85
C ASP A 536 -10.79 -21.54 -18.87
N SER A 537 -10.32 -22.71 -19.31
CA SER A 537 -8.89 -23.00 -19.48
C SER A 537 -8.18 -22.03 -20.41
N ILE A 538 -8.80 -21.64 -21.54
CA ILE A 538 -8.22 -20.69 -22.48
C ILE A 538 -8.19 -19.28 -21.89
N ILE A 539 -9.31 -18.83 -21.30
CA ILE A 539 -9.40 -17.51 -20.68
C ILE A 539 -8.42 -17.40 -19.51
N ASP A 540 -8.33 -18.42 -18.67
CA ASP A 540 -7.45 -18.43 -17.50
C ASP A 540 -5.97 -18.44 -17.93
N TYR A 541 -5.63 -19.13 -19.02
CA TYR A 541 -4.30 -19.07 -19.64
C TYR A 541 -4.00 -17.67 -20.20
N ASN A 542 -4.93 -17.05 -20.91
CA ASN A 542 -4.75 -15.69 -21.44
C ASN A 542 -4.57 -14.68 -20.30
N ARG A 543 -5.34 -14.82 -19.21
CA ARG A 543 -5.20 -13.99 -17.99
C ARG A 543 -3.84 -14.20 -17.33
N SER A 544 -3.38 -15.44 -17.14
CA SER A 544 -2.07 -15.71 -16.52
C SER A 544 -0.90 -15.20 -17.37
N GLN A 545 -1.03 -15.19 -18.70
CA GLN A 545 -0.07 -14.57 -19.61
C GLN A 545 0.02 -13.05 -19.41
N PHE A 546 -1.10 -12.34 -19.25
CA PHE A 546 -1.07 -10.91 -18.90
C PHE A 546 -0.49 -10.66 -17.51
N GLU A 547 -0.89 -11.45 -16.52
CA GLU A 547 -0.35 -11.37 -15.15
C GLU A 547 1.16 -11.58 -15.15
N LEU A 548 1.67 -12.60 -15.85
CA LEU A 548 3.11 -12.87 -15.97
C LEU A 548 3.83 -11.71 -16.67
N PHE A 549 3.29 -11.21 -17.79
CA PHE A 549 3.90 -10.10 -18.52
C PHE A 549 4.08 -8.84 -17.65
N VAL A 550 3.05 -8.51 -16.85
CA VAL A 550 3.10 -7.38 -15.90
C VAL A 550 4.00 -7.67 -14.71
N ALA A 551 4.00 -8.91 -14.21
CA ALA A 551 4.91 -9.34 -13.14
C ALA A 551 6.40 -9.21 -13.54
N LEU A 552 6.71 -9.30 -14.84
CA LEU A 552 8.05 -9.03 -15.39
C LEU A 552 8.38 -7.53 -15.52
N GLY A 553 7.45 -6.63 -15.18
CA GLY A 553 7.61 -5.18 -15.22
C GLY A 553 7.33 -4.55 -16.58
N GLN A 554 6.70 -5.29 -17.50
CA GLN A 554 6.33 -4.78 -18.83
C GLN A 554 4.87 -4.31 -18.84
N PRO A 555 4.54 -3.11 -19.33
CA PRO A 555 3.17 -2.62 -19.34
C PRO A 555 2.34 -3.31 -20.45
N PRO A 556 1.08 -3.70 -20.22
CA PRO A 556 0.26 -4.42 -21.21
C PRO A 556 0.12 -3.69 -22.57
N ALA A 557 0.24 -2.35 -22.57
CA ALA A 557 0.20 -1.54 -23.78
C ALA A 557 1.39 -1.78 -24.73
N ASP A 558 2.56 -2.18 -24.23
CA ASP A 558 3.76 -2.40 -25.06
C ASP A 558 3.66 -3.67 -25.91
N LEU A 559 2.78 -4.60 -25.53
CA LEU A 559 2.42 -5.79 -26.32
C LEU A 559 1.84 -5.46 -27.69
N LEU A 560 1.33 -4.24 -27.84
CA LEU A 560 0.56 -3.81 -29.01
C LEU A 560 1.40 -2.97 -29.98
N ILE A 561 2.65 -2.67 -29.61
CA ILE A 561 3.63 -2.00 -30.49
C ILE A 561 4.39 -3.04 -31.36
N ARG A 562 4.31 -4.33 -31.01
CA ARG A 562 4.86 -5.42 -31.82
C ARG A 562 3.71 -6.17 -32.52
N PRO A 563 3.71 -6.28 -33.85
CA PRO A 563 2.79 -7.18 -34.54
C PRO A 563 2.96 -8.58 -33.96
N ALA A 564 1.87 -9.24 -33.60
CA ALA A 564 1.92 -10.65 -33.24
C ALA A 564 2.45 -11.43 -34.45
N GLU A 565 3.69 -11.91 -34.37
CA GLU A 565 4.13 -13.02 -35.22
C GLU A 565 3.28 -14.22 -34.81
N LEU A 566 2.21 -14.46 -35.56
CA LEU A 566 1.46 -15.70 -35.51
C LEU A 566 2.47 -16.86 -35.61
N PRO A 567 2.46 -17.86 -34.71
CA PRO A 567 3.08 -19.13 -35.01
C PRO A 567 2.31 -19.71 -36.19
N SER A 568 2.79 -19.47 -37.40
CA SER A 568 2.27 -20.09 -38.62
C SER A 568 2.74 -21.54 -38.69
N ASP A 569 2.47 -22.36 -37.68
CA ASP A 569 2.57 -23.81 -37.82
C ASP A 569 1.85 -24.56 -36.69
N SER A 570 0.59 -24.96 -36.94
CA SER A 570 -0.18 -25.87 -36.09
C SER A 570 0.22 -27.35 -36.30
N SER A 571 1.33 -27.65 -36.99
CA SER A 571 1.78 -29.03 -37.21
C SER A 571 3.08 -29.43 -36.51
N ARG A 572 3.59 -28.64 -35.56
CA ARG A 572 4.77 -29.05 -34.79
C ARG A 572 4.38 -30.00 -33.65
N PRO A 573 4.98 -31.21 -33.55
CA PRO A 573 4.80 -32.07 -32.38
C PRO A 573 5.38 -31.41 -31.12
N PRO A 574 5.02 -31.89 -29.92
CA PRO A 574 5.60 -31.38 -28.68
C PRO A 574 7.14 -31.47 -28.72
N PRO A 575 7.87 -30.56 -28.04
CA PRO A 575 9.31 -30.74 -27.87
C PRO A 575 9.56 -32.07 -27.16
N GLU A 576 10.33 -32.93 -27.81
CA GLU A 576 10.77 -34.20 -27.26
C GLU A 576 11.58 -33.93 -25.99
N ARG A 577 11.21 -34.55 -24.86
CA ARG A 577 11.93 -34.41 -23.59
C ARG A 577 13.39 -34.80 -23.80
N PRO A 578 14.37 -34.09 -23.21
CA PRO A 578 15.73 -34.60 -23.16
C PRO A 578 15.73 -35.92 -22.36
N GLN A 579 16.12 -37.01 -23.02
CA GLN A 579 16.34 -38.28 -22.35
C GLN A 579 17.54 -38.13 -21.39
N PRO A 580 17.44 -38.59 -20.13
CA PRO A 580 18.58 -38.59 -19.23
C PRO A 580 19.45 -39.81 -19.56
N ASN A 581 20.23 -39.73 -20.64
CA ASN A 581 21.46 -40.48 -20.88
C ASN A 581 21.94 -40.23 -22.32
N ASP A 582 22.83 -39.26 -22.47
CA ASP A 582 23.92 -39.31 -23.46
C ASP A 582 24.99 -38.32 -23.04
N ALA A 583 25.78 -38.73 -22.04
CA ALA A 583 27.07 -38.12 -21.75
C ALA A 583 28.14 -39.22 -21.86
N ALA A 584 28.93 -39.15 -22.93
CA ALA A 584 30.15 -39.92 -23.15
C ALA A 584 31.34 -38.92 -23.24
N PRO A 585 32.60 -39.33 -23.00
CA PRO A 585 33.30 -38.95 -21.78
C PRO A 585 34.48 -37.99 -22.02
N ALA A 586 34.85 -37.21 -21.01
CA ALA A 586 36.18 -36.62 -20.89
C ALA A 586 36.62 -36.71 -19.42
N GLY A 587 37.80 -37.28 -19.21
CA GLY A 587 38.21 -37.81 -17.93
C GLY A 587 39.06 -36.89 -17.05
N THR A 588 39.65 -37.59 -16.08
CA THR A 588 40.77 -37.27 -15.18
C THR A 588 40.46 -36.60 -13.83
N THR A 589 40.55 -37.48 -12.81
CA THR A 589 41.26 -37.34 -11.52
C THR A 589 40.77 -36.31 -10.51
N GLU A 590 40.23 -36.75 -9.37
CA GLU A 590 41.07 -37.02 -8.19
C GLU A 590 40.31 -37.73 -7.06
N THR A 591 41.10 -38.51 -6.34
CA THR A 591 40.79 -39.44 -5.27
C THR A 591 40.40 -38.71 -3.98
N THR A 592 39.30 -39.08 -3.32
CA THR A 592 39.34 -39.17 -1.85
C THR A 592 38.31 -40.15 -1.29
N ARG A 593 38.85 -41.10 -0.56
CA ARG A 593 38.26 -42.24 0.12
C ARG A 593 37.80 -41.79 1.51
N ILE A 594 36.51 -41.94 1.83
CA ILE A 594 36.05 -42.01 3.23
C ILE A 594 35.13 -43.22 3.39
N GLU A 595 35.52 -44.07 4.35
CA GLU A 595 34.88 -45.30 4.78
C GLU A 595 33.58 -45.06 5.58
N LYS A 596 32.66 -46.03 5.44
CA LYS A 596 31.73 -46.59 6.46
C LYS A 596 30.76 -45.63 7.19
N ALA A 597 29.46 -45.92 7.08
CA ALA A 597 28.77 -46.84 8.00
C ALA A 597 27.25 -46.84 7.76
N THR A 598 26.71 -47.97 7.32
CA THR A 598 25.28 -48.28 7.39
C THR A 598 24.85 -48.53 8.84
N PRO A 599 23.64 -48.08 9.21
CA PRO A 599 22.73 -48.94 9.97
C PRO A 599 21.37 -49.08 9.28
N LYS A 600 20.90 -50.32 9.18
CA LYS A 600 19.53 -50.68 8.81
C LYS A 600 18.56 -50.27 9.94
N PRO A 601 17.35 -49.83 9.61
CA PRO A 601 16.17 -50.14 10.41
C PRO A 601 15.36 -51.25 9.72
N ARG A 602 15.08 -52.29 10.50
CA ARG A 602 14.00 -53.26 10.23
C ARG A 602 12.67 -52.57 10.50
N VAL A 603 11.80 -52.47 9.49
CA VAL A 603 10.35 -52.37 9.71
C VAL A 603 9.66 -53.34 8.75
N SER A 604 8.88 -54.24 9.33
CA SER A 604 8.12 -55.29 8.68
C SER A 604 6.85 -54.75 8.05
N HIS A 605 6.83 -54.59 6.72
CA HIS A 605 5.56 -54.45 5.99
C HIS A 605 5.07 -55.80 5.48
N ARG A 606 3.97 -56.23 6.09
CA ARG A 606 3.15 -57.39 5.75
C ARG A 606 2.53 -57.14 4.37
N LYS A 607 3.16 -57.65 3.31
CA LYS A 607 2.57 -57.69 1.95
C LYS A 607 1.25 -58.45 2.00
N ARG A 608 0.12 -57.75 1.84
CA ARG A 608 -1.11 -58.35 1.34
C ARG A 608 -0.88 -58.67 -0.14
N ARG A 609 -0.52 -59.91 -0.43
CA ARG A 609 -0.63 -60.49 -1.77
C ARG A 609 -2.12 -60.59 -2.09
N SER A 610 -2.61 -59.76 -3.00
CA SER A 610 -3.84 -60.05 -3.73
C SER A 610 -3.60 -61.28 -4.60
N VAL A 611 -4.56 -62.20 -4.53
CA VAL A 611 -4.65 -63.38 -5.38
C VAL A 611 -4.99 -62.90 -6.78
N VAL A 612 -4.05 -63.01 -7.71
CA VAL A 612 -4.32 -62.97 -9.15
C VAL A 612 -3.90 -64.34 -9.67
N GLN A 613 -4.88 -65.17 -10.01
CA GLN A 613 -4.64 -66.33 -10.83
C GLN A 613 -5.76 -66.46 -11.88
N GLN A 614 -5.33 -66.30 -13.13
CA GLN A 614 -5.81 -66.96 -14.34
C GLN A 614 -7.30 -66.88 -14.67
N VAL A 615 -7.63 -65.96 -15.58
CA VAL A 615 -8.25 -66.36 -16.85
C VAL A 615 -7.44 -65.72 -17.98
N ALA A 616 -6.82 -66.56 -18.80
CA ALA A 616 -6.13 -66.15 -20.01
C ALA A 616 -7.16 -66.04 -21.15
N GLY A 617 -7.26 -64.84 -21.74
CA GLY A 617 -7.96 -64.58 -22.99
C GLY A 617 -7.39 -63.31 -23.58
N THR A 618 -6.62 -63.45 -24.67
CA THR A 618 -6.17 -62.41 -25.62
C THR A 618 -5.90 -61.01 -25.04
N ALA A 619 -4.62 -60.70 -24.79
CA ALA A 619 -4.18 -59.33 -24.56
C ALA A 619 -4.45 -58.50 -25.84
N VAL A 620 -5.57 -57.80 -25.84
CA VAL A 620 -5.88 -56.77 -26.83
C VAL A 620 -4.92 -55.61 -26.55
N GLU A 621 -4.06 -55.24 -27.50
CA GLU A 621 -3.32 -53.98 -27.42
C GLU A 621 -4.35 -52.84 -27.33
N ILE A 622 -4.41 -52.18 -26.17
CA ILE A 622 -5.16 -50.96 -25.97
C ILE A 622 -4.20 -49.83 -26.36
N GLU A 623 -4.55 -49.02 -27.37
CA GLU A 623 -3.80 -47.80 -27.68
C GLU A 623 -3.65 -46.97 -26.40
N PRO A 624 -2.49 -46.32 -26.16
CA PRO A 624 -2.32 -45.49 -24.98
C PRO A 624 -3.41 -44.41 -24.96
N LEU A 625 -4.17 -44.35 -23.86
CA LEU A 625 -5.29 -43.41 -23.71
C LEU A 625 -4.75 -41.97 -23.78
N GLU A 626 -4.93 -41.34 -24.93
CA GLU A 626 -4.45 -39.99 -25.21
C GLU A 626 -5.05 -38.99 -24.21
N GLY A 627 -4.19 -38.21 -23.56
CA GLY A 627 -4.59 -37.15 -22.61
C GLY A 627 -4.77 -37.58 -21.15
N LEU A 628 -4.63 -38.87 -20.82
CA LEU A 628 -4.75 -39.39 -19.44
C LEU A 628 -3.39 -39.79 -18.82
N GLN A 629 -2.29 -39.28 -19.36
CA GLN A 629 -0.95 -39.61 -18.84
C GLN A 629 -0.58 -38.68 -17.69
N ARG A 630 -0.41 -39.24 -16.49
CA ARG A 630 0.13 -38.50 -15.34
C ARG A 630 1.51 -37.93 -15.65
N GLY A 631 1.62 -36.61 -15.56
CA GLY A 631 2.87 -35.87 -15.68
C GLY A 631 2.83 -34.63 -14.81
N SER A 632 3.99 -34.13 -14.42
CA SER A 632 4.05 -32.83 -13.76
C SER A 632 3.76 -31.74 -14.80
N VAL A 633 2.71 -30.94 -14.56
CA VAL A 633 2.40 -29.73 -15.33
C VAL A 633 3.09 -28.49 -14.75
N LEU A 634 3.82 -28.67 -13.65
CA LEU A 634 4.65 -27.64 -13.06
C LEU A 634 5.99 -27.52 -13.81
N PRO A 635 6.56 -26.31 -13.93
CA PRO A 635 7.86 -26.12 -14.53
C PRO A 635 8.93 -26.89 -13.74
N ALA A 636 10.02 -27.32 -14.39
CA ALA A 636 11.11 -27.98 -13.68
C ALA A 636 11.70 -27.04 -12.62
N SER A 637 11.77 -27.49 -11.37
CA SER A 637 12.44 -26.76 -10.30
C SER A 637 13.94 -27.08 -10.31
N TYR A 638 14.76 -26.11 -9.93
CA TYR A 638 16.20 -26.33 -9.77
C TYR A 638 16.51 -27.31 -8.63
N GLU A 639 15.73 -27.21 -7.54
CA GLU A 639 15.86 -28.06 -6.36
C GLU A 639 14.49 -28.15 -5.65
N GLU A 640 14.21 -29.28 -5.01
CA GLU A 640 13.04 -29.49 -4.15
C GLU A 640 13.48 -29.66 -2.69
N ARG A 641 12.83 -28.96 -1.76
CA ARG A 641 13.19 -28.99 -0.34
C ARG A 641 11.98 -29.25 0.54
N LEU A 642 12.12 -30.25 1.41
CA LEU A 642 11.15 -30.55 2.45
C LEU A 642 11.22 -29.52 3.58
N ILE A 643 10.07 -29.06 4.04
CA ILE A 643 9.94 -28.15 5.19
C ILE A 643 8.81 -28.62 6.11
N ASP A 644 9.00 -28.49 7.42
CA ASP A 644 7.94 -28.68 8.41
C ASP A 644 7.61 -27.36 9.12
N LEU A 645 6.45 -27.34 9.79
CA LEU A 645 5.93 -26.14 10.44
C LEU A 645 6.89 -25.52 11.48
N PRO A 646 7.51 -26.27 12.42
CA PRO A 646 8.45 -25.68 13.35
C PRO A 646 9.67 -25.05 12.66
N THR A 647 10.21 -25.69 11.62
CA THR A 647 11.32 -25.11 10.83
C THR A 647 10.88 -23.83 10.12
N ALA A 648 9.66 -23.79 9.56
CA ALA A 648 9.11 -22.61 8.91
C ALA A 648 8.95 -21.43 9.88
N LEU A 649 8.41 -21.68 11.08
CA LEU A 649 8.26 -20.66 12.13
C LEU A 649 9.61 -20.11 12.60
N GLN A 650 10.58 -21.00 12.87
CA GLN A 650 11.92 -20.60 13.30
C GLN A 650 12.66 -19.80 12.23
N LEU A 651 12.52 -20.18 10.95
CA LEU A 651 13.10 -19.45 9.84
C LEU A 651 12.49 -18.04 9.77
N ALA A 652 11.16 -17.93 9.77
CA ALA A 652 10.45 -16.66 9.69
C ALA A 652 10.83 -15.70 10.83
N GLU A 653 10.88 -16.16 12.09
CA GLU A 653 11.21 -15.32 13.24
C GLU A 653 12.61 -14.67 13.14
N ASN A 654 13.53 -15.36 12.46
CA ASN A 654 14.92 -14.93 12.32
C ASN A 654 15.17 -14.10 11.05
N THR A 655 14.51 -14.40 9.94
CA THR A 655 14.83 -13.81 8.62
C THR A 655 13.75 -12.88 8.08
N ASN A 656 12.51 -12.92 8.58
CA ASN A 656 11.43 -12.17 7.96
C ASN A 656 11.61 -10.65 8.14
N PRO A 657 11.66 -9.87 7.05
CA PRO A 657 11.92 -8.43 7.11
C PRO A 657 10.80 -7.63 7.77
N THR A 658 9.56 -8.14 7.82
CA THR A 658 8.43 -7.50 8.49
C THR A 658 8.60 -7.51 10.01
N ILE A 659 9.07 -8.63 10.58
CA ILE A 659 9.39 -8.74 12.01
C ILE A 659 10.55 -7.80 12.36
N ALA A 660 11.58 -7.76 11.50
CA ALA A 660 12.69 -6.82 11.66
C ALA A 660 12.24 -5.36 11.61
N LEU A 661 11.26 -5.01 10.75
CA LEU A 661 10.71 -3.66 10.64
C LEU A 661 9.97 -3.24 11.92
N GLY A 662 9.20 -4.17 12.52
CA GLY A 662 8.58 -3.97 13.84
C GLY A 662 9.62 -3.63 14.91
N ARG A 663 10.76 -4.33 14.93
CA ARG A 663 11.89 -4.05 15.84
C ARG A 663 12.54 -2.68 15.59
N GLN A 664 12.66 -2.24 14.34
CA GLN A 664 13.19 -0.89 14.02
C GLN A 664 12.33 0.24 14.58
N SER A 665 11.00 0.06 14.63
CA SER A 665 10.11 1.08 15.22
C SER A 665 10.40 1.36 16.71
N ILE A 666 10.92 0.36 17.44
CA ILE A 666 11.36 0.51 18.83
C ILE A 666 12.64 1.35 18.89
N VAL A 667 13.60 1.07 18.01
CA VAL A 667 14.88 1.79 17.93
C VAL A 667 14.64 3.27 17.66
N GLU A 668 13.77 3.60 16.70
CA GLU A 668 13.38 5.00 16.43
C GLU A 668 12.72 5.64 17.66
N ALA A 669 11.77 4.96 18.32
CA ALA A 669 11.11 5.51 19.50
C ALA A 669 12.08 5.77 20.67
N VAL A 670 13.08 4.90 20.88
CA VAL A 670 14.14 5.08 21.88
C VAL A 670 15.05 6.26 21.52
N ALA A 671 15.36 6.45 20.24
CA ALA A 671 16.10 7.62 19.79
C ALA A 671 15.34 8.92 20.11
N LEU A 672 14.03 8.97 19.81
CA LEU A 672 13.18 10.12 20.15
C LEU A 672 13.05 10.36 21.66
N GLN A 673 12.96 9.29 22.46
CA GLN A 673 12.97 9.39 23.93
C GLN A 673 14.30 9.99 24.44
N THR A 674 15.42 9.60 23.84
CA THR A 674 16.74 10.16 24.17
C THR A 674 16.79 11.67 23.88
N GLY A 675 16.25 12.10 22.74
CA GLY A 675 16.11 13.52 22.42
C GLY A 675 15.24 14.27 23.43
N ALA A 676 14.09 13.70 23.82
CA ALA A 676 13.21 14.30 24.82
C ALA A 676 13.90 14.44 26.20
N ARG A 677 14.69 13.45 26.63
CA ARG A 677 15.49 13.52 27.87
C ARG A 677 16.58 14.60 27.82
N GLY A 678 17.03 14.97 26.62
CA GLY A 678 18.05 16.00 26.40
C GLY A 678 17.56 17.44 26.47
N LEU A 679 16.25 17.71 26.60
CA LEU A 679 15.67 19.06 26.44
C LEU A 679 16.23 20.13 27.41
N LEU A 680 16.73 19.74 28.58
CA LEU A 680 17.35 20.68 29.55
C LEU A 680 18.87 20.76 29.43
N LEU A 681 19.50 19.93 28.59
CA LEU A 681 20.93 20.05 28.33
C LEU A 681 21.19 21.32 27.49
N PRO A 682 22.27 22.07 27.79
CA PRO A 682 22.59 23.27 27.06
C PRO A 682 22.96 22.97 25.61
N THR A 683 22.49 23.81 24.69
CA THR A 683 22.96 23.86 23.32
C THR A 683 24.18 24.76 23.23
N LEU A 684 25.21 24.34 22.49
CA LEU A 684 26.41 25.13 22.28
C LEU A 684 26.39 25.79 20.90
N ASN A 685 26.72 27.07 20.84
CA ASN A 685 26.88 27.83 19.61
C ASN A 685 28.23 28.52 19.56
N ALA A 686 28.84 28.56 18.38
CA ALA A 686 30.05 29.33 18.12
C ALA A 686 29.92 29.99 16.77
N GLY A 687 30.36 31.23 16.63
CA GLY A 687 30.14 31.95 15.40
C GLY A 687 30.83 33.30 15.34
N SER A 688 30.49 33.99 14.26
CA SER A 688 30.93 35.36 14.00
C SER A 688 29.82 36.14 13.34
N ASN A 689 29.85 37.46 13.51
CA ASN A 689 29.03 38.35 12.73
C ASN A 689 29.74 39.67 12.43
N TYR A 690 29.39 40.24 11.29
CA TYR A 690 29.74 41.58 10.83
C TYR A 690 28.45 42.38 10.72
N HIS A 691 28.49 43.61 11.22
CA HIS A 691 27.42 44.58 11.10
C HIS A 691 27.99 45.86 10.52
N LEU A 692 27.27 46.46 9.58
CA LEU A 692 27.52 47.77 9.03
C LEU A 692 26.19 48.53 8.99
N HIS A 693 26.20 49.75 9.51
CA HIS A 693 25.11 50.69 9.41
C HIS A 693 25.62 51.98 8.78
N GLN A 694 24.84 52.55 7.87
CA GLN A 694 25.10 53.80 7.18
C GLN A 694 23.84 54.66 7.10
N GLY A 695 23.98 55.95 7.41
CA GLY A 695 22.90 56.91 7.27
C GLY A 695 22.14 57.15 8.57
N ALA A 696 20.85 57.43 8.48
CA ALA A 696 20.09 57.94 9.62
C ALA A 696 19.77 56.86 10.67
N LEU A 697 20.13 57.14 11.92
CA LEU A 697 19.69 56.42 13.11
C LEU A 697 19.10 57.37 14.15
N GLN A 698 18.25 56.84 15.03
CA GLN A 698 17.71 57.59 16.15
C GLN A 698 18.45 57.23 17.44
N THR A 699 19.04 58.22 18.11
CA THR A 699 19.73 58.02 19.39
C THR A 699 18.76 57.62 20.51
N SER A 700 19.31 57.21 21.66
CA SER A 700 18.54 56.86 22.87
C SER A 700 17.58 57.97 23.32
N PHE A 701 17.96 59.24 23.18
CA PHE A 701 17.14 60.40 23.54
C PHE A 701 16.34 60.96 22.35
N GLY A 702 16.32 60.26 21.21
CA GLY A 702 15.43 60.52 20.09
C GLY A 702 15.94 61.48 19.02
N LEU A 703 17.24 61.81 19.00
CA LEU A 703 17.82 62.65 17.95
C LEU A 703 18.13 61.81 16.71
N ILE A 704 17.67 62.26 15.54
CA ILE A 704 18.07 61.67 14.26
C ILE A 704 19.47 62.19 13.91
N ARG A 705 20.39 61.27 13.62
CA ARG A 705 21.74 61.59 13.15
C ARG A 705 22.15 60.65 12.03
N ASN A 706 22.83 61.21 11.03
CA ASN A 706 23.58 60.40 10.08
C ASN A 706 24.83 59.83 10.76
N PHE A 707 24.93 58.52 10.77
CA PHE A 707 26.01 57.78 11.38
C PHE A 707 26.55 56.73 10.42
N THR A 708 27.82 56.40 10.57
CA THR A 708 28.37 55.20 9.95
C THR A 708 29.10 54.42 11.01
N GLU A 709 28.64 53.20 11.26
CA GLU A 709 29.24 52.29 12.22
C GLU A 709 29.41 50.90 11.63
N GLN A 710 30.44 50.22 12.11
CA GLN A 710 30.66 48.83 11.79
C GLN A 710 31.27 48.10 12.98
N SER A 711 30.87 46.84 13.14
CA SER A 711 31.36 45.99 14.21
C SER A 711 31.55 44.55 13.74
N ILE A 712 32.54 43.89 14.33
CA ILE A 712 32.77 42.46 14.20
C ILE A 712 32.72 41.83 15.60
N TYR A 713 32.02 40.70 15.67
CA TYR A 713 32.05 39.79 16.79
C TYR A 713 32.57 38.44 16.33
N VAL A 714 33.48 37.83 17.11
CA VAL A 714 33.94 36.45 16.91
C VAL A 714 34.07 35.77 18.27
N GLY A 715 33.43 34.61 18.43
CA GLY A 715 33.57 33.83 19.67
C GLY A 715 32.43 32.85 19.91
N GLY A 716 32.10 32.67 21.19
CA GLY A 716 30.96 31.88 21.62
C GLY A 716 29.66 32.63 21.41
N GLY A 717 28.80 32.10 20.54
CA GLY A 717 27.55 32.74 20.13
C GLY A 717 27.67 33.52 18.82
N ALA A 718 26.60 34.22 18.44
CA ALA A 718 26.53 35.04 17.24
C ALA A 718 25.42 36.11 17.34
N ARG A 719 25.33 36.96 16.31
CA ARG A 719 24.34 38.05 16.18
C ARG A 719 24.46 39.08 17.30
N THR A 720 25.68 39.59 17.49
CA THR A 720 25.95 40.74 18.35
C THR A 720 25.86 42.02 17.53
N LEU A 721 24.80 42.80 17.73
CA LEU A 721 24.53 44.02 16.96
C LEU A 721 24.53 45.23 17.89
N ALA A 722 25.32 46.26 17.55
CA ALA A 722 25.43 47.50 18.30
C ALA A 722 25.54 47.27 19.83
N ALA A 723 24.63 47.87 20.62
CA ALA A 723 24.58 47.77 22.08
C ALA A 723 23.71 46.60 22.61
N GLU A 724 23.16 45.75 21.73
CA GLU A 724 22.35 44.59 22.13
C GLU A 724 23.24 43.46 22.67
N THR A 725 22.68 42.57 23.51
CA THR A 725 23.38 41.36 23.97
C THR A 725 23.61 40.37 22.82
N VAL A 726 24.49 39.39 23.00
CA VAL A 726 24.70 38.32 22.00
C VAL A 726 23.41 37.49 21.82
N ALA A 727 22.64 37.81 20.78
CA ALA A 727 21.28 37.28 20.60
C ALA A 727 21.21 35.75 20.37
N ILE A 728 22.30 35.14 19.89
CA ILE A 728 22.47 33.68 19.84
C ILE A 728 23.54 33.29 20.86
N PRO A 729 23.18 32.84 22.07
CA PRO A 729 24.17 32.62 23.12
C PRO A 729 25.12 31.44 22.85
N ALA A 730 26.36 31.52 23.35
CA ALA A 730 27.34 30.43 23.24
C ALA A 730 26.89 29.16 23.93
N VAL A 731 26.37 29.29 25.15
CA VAL A 731 25.77 28.21 25.93
C VAL A 731 24.32 28.63 26.15
N ARG A 732 23.38 27.88 25.60
CA ARG A 732 21.95 28.21 25.67
C ARG A 732 21.15 27.03 26.20
N ILE A 733 20.54 27.20 27.36
CA ILE A 733 19.40 26.37 27.77
C ILE A 733 18.16 27.11 27.29
N PHE A 734 17.35 26.48 26.44
CA PHE A 734 16.09 27.06 25.96
C PHE A 734 15.03 25.97 25.89
N SER A 735 14.12 25.96 26.84
CA SER A 735 13.07 24.94 26.89
C SER A 735 11.88 25.44 27.70
N HIS A 736 10.69 25.00 27.29
CA HIS A 736 9.51 25.11 28.13
C HIS A 736 9.61 24.07 29.26
N LEU A 737 9.57 24.49 30.53
CA LEU A 737 9.77 23.56 31.65
C LEU A 737 8.75 22.42 31.68
N GLY A 738 7.51 22.67 31.26
CA GLY A 738 6.51 21.61 31.11
C GLY A 738 6.88 20.58 30.03
N ASP A 739 7.55 20.99 28.96
CA ASP A 739 7.94 20.09 27.87
C ASP A 739 9.10 19.20 28.33
N ALA A 740 10.09 19.80 28.99
CA ALA A 740 11.19 19.08 29.62
C ALA A 740 10.75 18.01 30.65
N ILE A 741 9.66 18.26 31.39
CA ILE A 741 9.14 17.31 32.40
C ILE A 741 8.30 16.21 31.75
N PHE A 742 7.36 16.56 30.86
CA PHE A 742 6.34 15.62 30.38
C PHE A 742 6.69 14.94 29.05
N ALA A 743 7.53 15.53 28.19
CA ALA A 743 7.91 14.90 26.93
C ALA A 743 8.69 13.59 27.10
N PRO A 744 9.66 13.46 28.03
CA PRO A 744 10.34 12.19 28.28
C PRO A 744 9.39 11.08 28.76
N LEU A 745 8.43 11.42 29.62
CA LEU A 745 7.44 10.49 30.16
C LEU A 745 6.46 10.03 29.07
N ALA A 746 6.00 10.95 28.22
CA ALA A 746 5.17 10.59 27.07
C ALA A 746 5.95 9.71 26.08
N ALA A 747 7.22 10.02 25.82
CA ALA A 747 8.07 9.23 24.92
C ALA A 747 8.36 7.83 25.46
N GLU A 748 8.51 7.66 26.77
CA GLU A 748 8.63 6.35 27.42
C GLU A 748 7.40 5.47 27.16
N GLN A 749 6.20 6.04 27.31
CA GLN A 749 4.96 5.33 26.99
C GLN A 749 4.85 4.99 25.50
N VAL A 750 5.39 5.83 24.60
CA VAL A 750 5.48 5.51 23.16
C VAL A 750 6.44 4.34 22.92
N VAL A 751 7.59 4.26 23.60
CA VAL A 751 8.50 3.11 23.50
C VAL A 751 7.80 1.83 23.96
N SER A 752 7.07 1.88 25.07
CA SER A 752 6.27 0.74 25.54
C SER A 752 5.21 0.33 24.52
N ALA A 753 4.47 1.29 23.94
CA ALA A 753 3.51 1.02 22.87
C ALA A 753 4.17 0.31 21.67
N ARG A 754 5.32 0.81 21.20
CA ARG A 754 6.07 0.19 20.09
C ARG A 754 6.59 -1.20 20.40
N SER A 755 6.97 -1.48 21.65
CA SER A 755 7.38 -2.82 22.04
C SER A 755 6.23 -3.84 21.95
N PHE A 756 5.03 -3.45 22.38
CA PHE A 756 3.84 -4.30 22.25
C PHE A 756 3.37 -4.43 20.78
N ASP A 757 3.40 -3.35 20.01
CA ASP A 757 3.13 -3.39 18.56
C ASP A 757 4.08 -4.37 17.85
N ALA A 758 5.37 -4.38 18.20
CA ALA A 758 6.34 -5.31 17.62
C ALA A 758 6.04 -6.78 17.96
N THR A 759 5.59 -7.08 19.18
CA THR A 759 5.13 -8.43 19.56
C THR A 759 3.88 -8.84 18.79
N SER A 760 2.92 -7.92 18.59
CA SER A 760 1.75 -8.14 17.75
C SER A 760 2.14 -8.47 16.30
N ILE A 761 3.01 -7.65 15.69
CA ILE A 761 3.55 -7.88 14.34
C ILE A 761 4.21 -9.26 14.22
N ASN A 762 4.96 -9.68 15.25
CA ASN A 762 5.57 -11.00 15.30
C ASN A 762 4.51 -12.11 15.25
N ASN A 763 3.48 -12.03 16.11
CA ASN A 763 2.42 -13.02 16.17
C ASN A 763 1.61 -13.08 14.86
N ASP A 764 1.25 -11.93 14.30
CA ASP A 764 0.51 -11.84 13.03
C ASP A 764 1.34 -12.42 11.86
N THR A 765 2.64 -12.14 11.82
CA THR A 765 3.53 -12.66 10.77
C THR A 765 3.70 -14.17 10.89
N LEU A 766 3.84 -14.70 12.10
CA LEU A 766 3.95 -16.15 12.32
C LEU A 766 2.63 -16.88 12.03
N LEU A 767 1.47 -16.28 12.32
CA LEU A 767 0.17 -16.81 11.91
C LEU A 767 0.03 -16.83 10.38
N LEU A 768 0.51 -15.80 9.69
CA LEU A 768 0.56 -15.78 8.22
C LEU A 768 1.43 -16.91 7.67
N VAL A 769 2.56 -17.22 8.32
CA VAL A 769 3.43 -18.36 7.94
C VAL A 769 2.71 -19.69 8.13
N ILE A 770 2.00 -19.89 9.26
CA ILE A 770 1.15 -21.07 9.47
C ILE A 770 0.13 -21.22 8.35
N ARG A 771 -0.58 -20.13 8.02
CA ARG A 771 -1.57 -20.15 6.94
C ARG A 771 -0.95 -20.58 5.62
N ARG A 772 0.18 -19.98 5.21
CA ARG A 772 0.86 -20.36 3.95
C ARG A 772 1.40 -21.79 3.97
N TYR A 773 1.85 -22.27 5.12
CA TYR A 773 2.29 -23.66 5.28
C TYR A 773 1.11 -24.64 5.15
N LEU A 774 -0.02 -24.38 5.82
CA LEU A 774 -1.22 -25.20 5.74
C LEU A 774 -1.84 -25.16 4.35
N GLU A 775 -1.85 -24.02 3.66
CA GLU A 775 -2.27 -23.92 2.26
C GLU A 775 -1.47 -24.85 1.34
N LEU A 776 -0.14 -24.92 1.53
CA LEU A 776 0.70 -25.87 0.79
C LEU A 776 0.40 -27.33 1.17
N ALA A 777 0.29 -27.63 2.47
CA ALA A 777 0.00 -28.97 2.96
C ALA A 777 -1.35 -29.51 2.46
N VAL A 778 -2.38 -28.65 2.44
CA VAL A 778 -3.73 -28.95 1.92
C VAL A 778 -3.70 -29.16 0.41
N ALA A 779 -2.97 -28.33 -0.33
CA ALA A 779 -2.84 -28.50 -1.77
C ALA A 779 -2.14 -29.83 -2.14
N GLU A 780 -1.07 -30.20 -1.42
CA GLU A 780 -0.38 -31.48 -1.62
C GLU A 780 -1.24 -32.68 -1.20
N ALA A 781 -1.95 -32.61 -0.07
CA ALA A 781 -2.87 -33.67 0.35
C ALA A 781 -4.07 -33.82 -0.60
N SER A 782 -4.50 -32.74 -1.25
CA SER A 782 -5.56 -32.76 -2.27
C SER A 782 -5.11 -33.49 -3.53
N LEU A 783 -3.84 -33.35 -3.91
CA LEU A 783 -3.24 -34.13 -5.01
C LEU A 783 -3.25 -35.64 -4.69
N ASP A 784 -2.85 -36.02 -3.48
CA ASP A 784 -2.91 -37.42 -3.06
C ASP A 784 -4.34 -37.98 -3.06
N ALA A 785 -5.34 -37.16 -2.71
CA ALA A 785 -6.75 -37.55 -2.73
C ALA A 785 -7.29 -37.74 -4.16
N ILE A 786 -6.98 -36.84 -5.10
CA ILE A 786 -7.51 -36.93 -6.47
C ILE A 786 -6.89 -38.07 -7.27
N HIS A 787 -5.63 -38.43 -6.99
CA HIS A 787 -4.95 -39.54 -7.67
C HIS A 787 -5.72 -40.86 -7.52
N VAL A 788 -6.36 -41.11 -6.38
CA VAL A 788 -7.17 -42.33 -6.19
C VAL A 788 -8.37 -42.35 -7.17
N ALA A 789 -9.07 -41.23 -7.30
CA ALA A 789 -10.22 -41.12 -8.19
C ALA A 789 -9.82 -41.19 -9.67
N GLU A 790 -8.68 -40.62 -10.05
CA GLU A 790 -8.17 -40.69 -11.41
C GLU A 790 -7.72 -42.13 -11.77
N ASP A 791 -7.11 -42.87 -10.84
CA ASP A 791 -6.78 -44.30 -11.06
C ASP A 791 -8.04 -45.14 -11.29
N ASP A 792 -9.09 -44.91 -10.47
CA ASP A 792 -10.36 -45.61 -10.61
C ASP A 792 -11.09 -45.21 -11.91
N ALA A 793 -11.09 -43.92 -12.28
CA ALA A 793 -11.67 -43.42 -13.53
C ALA A 793 -10.96 -44.01 -14.75
N GLN A 794 -9.62 -44.05 -14.75
CA GLN A 794 -8.85 -44.66 -15.82
C GLN A 794 -9.17 -46.16 -15.96
N ALA A 795 -9.31 -46.88 -14.84
CA ALA A 795 -9.70 -48.29 -14.88
C ALA A 795 -11.11 -48.50 -15.49
N ILE A 796 -12.05 -47.56 -15.29
CA ILE A 796 -13.36 -47.59 -15.94
C ILE A 796 -13.24 -47.34 -17.45
N VAL A 797 -12.39 -46.38 -17.87
CA VAL A 797 -12.13 -46.11 -19.29
C VAL A 797 -11.53 -47.33 -19.99
N GLU A 798 -10.54 -47.98 -19.37
CA GLU A 798 -9.91 -49.18 -19.93
C GLU A 798 -10.91 -50.34 -20.04
N ALA A 799 -11.74 -50.55 -19.02
CA ALA A 799 -12.78 -51.59 -19.03
C ALA A 799 -13.83 -51.34 -20.12
N THR A 800 -14.37 -50.12 -20.21
CA THR A 800 -15.38 -49.75 -21.22
C THR A 800 -14.81 -49.79 -22.64
N ALA A 801 -13.54 -49.42 -22.84
CA ALA A 801 -12.85 -49.59 -24.12
C ALA A 801 -12.75 -51.07 -24.52
N ALA A 802 -12.37 -51.94 -23.59
CA ALA A 802 -12.25 -53.38 -23.84
C ALA A 802 -13.60 -54.04 -24.16
N PHE A 803 -14.67 -53.66 -23.43
CA PHE A 803 -16.02 -54.14 -23.70
C PHE A 803 -16.51 -53.67 -25.08
N THR A 804 -16.21 -52.43 -25.48
CA THR A 804 -16.59 -51.91 -26.79
C THR A 804 -15.87 -52.64 -27.92
N LYS A 805 -14.56 -52.88 -27.79
CA LYS A 805 -13.78 -53.67 -28.77
C LYS A 805 -14.28 -55.11 -28.96
N THR A 806 -14.85 -55.70 -27.91
CA THR A 806 -15.40 -57.08 -27.95
C THR A 806 -16.87 -57.12 -28.34
N GLY A 807 -17.51 -55.97 -28.60
CA GLY A 807 -18.93 -55.84 -28.91
C GLY A 807 -19.88 -56.07 -27.72
N ALA A 808 -19.33 -56.28 -26.52
CA ALA A 808 -20.08 -56.49 -25.28
C ALA A 808 -20.43 -55.16 -24.56
N GLY A 809 -19.79 -54.06 -24.96
CA GLY A 809 -20.00 -52.70 -24.44
C GLY A 809 -20.41 -51.72 -25.53
N ARG A 810 -20.70 -50.49 -25.12
CA ARG A 810 -21.22 -49.44 -26.00
C ARG A 810 -20.18 -48.32 -26.12
N GLU A 811 -19.99 -47.81 -27.33
CA GLU A 811 -19.06 -46.72 -27.58
C GLU A 811 -19.45 -45.46 -26.78
N GLY A 812 -20.74 -45.17 -26.60
CA GLY A 812 -21.21 -44.06 -25.76
C GLY A 812 -20.87 -44.20 -24.27
N ASP A 813 -20.81 -45.44 -23.73
CA ASP A 813 -20.33 -45.67 -22.36
C ASP A 813 -18.83 -45.39 -22.25
N TYR A 814 -18.04 -45.82 -23.24
CA TYR A 814 -16.60 -45.55 -23.31
C TYR A 814 -16.32 -44.05 -23.42
N GLN A 815 -17.04 -43.35 -24.31
CA GLN A 815 -16.83 -41.93 -24.56
C GLN A 815 -17.27 -41.06 -23.36
N ARG A 816 -18.35 -41.44 -22.65
CA ARG A 816 -18.69 -40.81 -21.34
C ARG A 816 -17.58 -41.02 -20.32
N ALA A 817 -17.14 -42.26 -20.12
CA ALA A 817 -16.07 -42.56 -19.16
C ALA A 817 -14.80 -41.77 -19.49
N ARG A 818 -14.44 -41.67 -20.77
CA ARG A 818 -13.28 -40.93 -21.24
C ARG A 818 -13.41 -39.43 -20.97
N ALA A 819 -14.57 -38.83 -21.26
CA ALA A 819 -14.81 -37.41 -20.98
C ALA A 819 -14.72 -37.10 -19.46
N ASP A 820 -15.29 -37.95 -18.60
CA ASP A 820 -15.21 -37.80 -17.15
C ASP A 820 -13.77 -37.89 -16.64
N ALA A 821 -13.02 -38.90 -17.09
CA ALA A 821 -11.62 -39.08 -16.71
C ALA A 821 -10.75 -37.89 -17.16
N LEU A 822 -11.03 -37.30 -18.33
CA LEU A 822 -10.30 -36.13 -18.82
C LEU A 822 -10.62 -34.85 -18.02
N LEU A 823 -11.85 -34.69 -17.54
CA LEU A 823 -12.20 -33.60 -16.62
C LEU A 823 -11.54 -33.78 -15.25
N LEU A 824 -11.52 -35.00 -14.71
CA LEU A 824 -10.78 -35.31 -13.48
C LEU A 824 -9.28 -35.06 -13.64
N HIS A 825 -8.70 -35.41 -14.79
CA HIS A 825 -7.29 -35.10 -15.09
C HIS A 825 -7.05 -33.58 -15.17
N ALA A 826 -7.96 -32.81 -15.79
CA ALA A 826 -7.87 -31.35 -15.81
C ALA A 826 -7.94 -30.73 -14.40
N GLN A 827 -8.73 -31.32 -13.50
CA GLN A 827 -8.82 -30.91 -12.09
C GLN A 827 -7.53 -31.25 -11.31
N GLU A 828 -6.90 -32.40 -11.59
CA GLU A 828 -5.60 -32.77 -11.02
C GLU A 828 -4.52 -31.74 -11.39
N GLN A 829 -4.49 -31.32 -12.66
CA GLN A 829 -3.57 -30.29 -13.15
C GLN A 829 -3.77 -28.94 -12.46
N GLU A 830 -5.02 -28.58 -12.12
CA GLU A 830 -5.33 -27.41 -11.32
C GLU A 830 -4.83 -27.54 -9.86
N LEU A 831 -4.95 -28.72 -9.25
CA LEU A 831 -4.41 -28.96 -7.92
C LEU A 831 -2.88 -28.88 -7.90
N GLN A 832 -2.21 -29.29 -9.00
CA GLN A 832 -0.77 -29.06 -9.15
C GLN A 832 -0.44 -27.57 -9.20
N GLU A 833 -1.18 -26.76 -9.98
CA GLU A 833 -1.07 -25.29 -9.99
C GLU A 833 -1.15 -24.72 -8.58
N ARG A 834 -2.18 -25.11 -7.81
CA ARG A 834 -2.40 -24.64 -6.44
C ARG A 834 -1.24 -24.96 -5.52
N ALA A 835 -0.70 -26.18 -5.59
CA ALA A 835 0.48 -26.57 -4.80
C ALA A 835 1.72 -25.74 -5.17
N GLY A 836 1.97 -25.52 -6.46
CA GLY A 836 3.11 -24.71 -6.92
C GLY A 836 2.99 -23.23 -6.51
N VAL A 837 1.79 -22.65 -6.57
CA VAL A 837 1.52 -21.28 -6.11
C VAL A 837 1.66 -21.16 -4.59
N ALA A 838 1.13 -22.13 -3.83
CA ALA A 838 1.26 -22.15 -2.38
C ALA A 838 2.73 -22.26 -1.94
N ALA A 839 3.54 -23.04 -2.65
CA ALA A 839 4.98 -23.13 -2.40
C ALA A 839 5.69 -21.79 -2.64
N ALA A 840 5.35 -21.06 -3.71
CA ALA A 840 5.91 -19.74 -4.00
C ALA A 840 5.51 -18.68 -2.96
N GLU A 841 4.28 -18.73 -2.44
CA GLU A 841 3.80 -17.84 -1.37
C GLU A 841 4.43 -18.17 -0.01
N LEU A 842 4.66 -19.45 0.29
CA LEU A 842 5.40 -19.87 1.48
C LEU A 842 6.86 -19.38 1.41
N SER A 843 7.53 -19.55 0.25
CA SER A 843 8.89 -19.02 0.05
C SER A 843 8.96 -17.51 0.28
N ARG A 844 7.94 -16.75 -0.13
CA ARG A 844 7.85 -15.30 0.12
C ARG A 844 7.88 -14.95 1.60
N VAL A 845 7.00 -15.56 2.40
CA VAL A 845 6.90 -15.23 3.84
C VAL A 845 8.09 -15.76 4.64
N LEU A 846 8.85 -16.71 4.10
CA LEU A 846 10.08 -17.23 4.68
C LEU A 846 11.36 -16.50 4.21
N HIS A 847 11.22 -15.51 3.33
CA HIS A 847 12.36 -14.81 2.70
C HIS A 847 13.31 -15.78 1.96
N LEU A 848 12.75 -16.72 1.19
CA LEU A 848 13.47 -17.72 0.39
C LEU A 848 13.33 -17.45 -1.12
N ASP A 849 14.28 -17.94 -1.91
CA ASP A 849 14.20 -17.91 -3.36
C ASP A 849 13.11 -18.87 -3.87
N PRO A 850 12.07 -18.40 -4.59
CA PRO A 850 11.01 -19.27 -5.08
C PRO A 850 11.43 -20.19 -6.23
N SER A 851 12.66 -20.09 -6.76
CA SER A 851 13.19 -21.12 -7.67
C SER A 851 13.41 -22.47 -6.98
N LEU A 852 13.52 -22.46 -5.65
CA LEU A 852 13.47 -23.64 -4.79
C LEU A 852 12.01 -24.02 -4.54
N ARG A 853 11.59 -25.21 -4.97
CA ARG A 853 10.23 -25.69 -4.69
C ARG A 853 10.17 -26.28 -3.28
N LEU A 854 9.43 -25.61 -2.40
CA LEU A 854 9.10 -26.14 -1.09
C LEU A 854 8.05 -27.26 -1.21
N ARG A 855 8.21 -28.31 -0.41
CA ARG A 855 7.23 -29.38 -0.22
C ARG A 855 7.05 -29.66 1.26
N THR A 856 5.85 -30.06 1.67
CA THR A 856 5.62 -30.51 3.04
C THR A 856 5.94 -32.00 3.18
N ARG A 857 5.91 -32.51 4.42
CA ARG A 857 6.14 -33.94 4.67
C ARG A 857 4.97 -34.73 4.07
N PRO A 858 5.22 -35.70 3.17
CA PRO A 858 4.14 -36.48 2.56
C PRO A 858 3.43 -37.33 3.61
N GLY A 859 2.10 -37.38 3.54
CA GLY A 859 1.26 -38.13 4.46
C GLY A 859 -0.13 -37.49 4.65
N PRO A 860 -1.06 -38.20 5.31
CA PRO A 860 -2.36 -37.64 5.64
C PRO A 860 -2.21 -36.46 6.62
N LEU A 861 -3.04 -35.43 6.44
CA LEU A 861 -3.14 -34.34 7.41
C LEU A 861 -3.67 -34.88 8.75
N GLU A 862 -2.99 -34.53 9.84
CA GLU A 862 -3.40 -34.86 11.19
C GLU A 862 -4.16 -33.69 11.81
N LEU A 863 -5.31 -33.96 12.43
CA LEU A 863 -6.13 -32.96 13.08
C LEU A 863 -5.39 -32.35 14.28
N VAL A 864 -5.15 -31.03 14.25
CA VAL A 864 -4.45 -30.31 15.32
C VAL A 864 -5.46 -29.60 16.20
N GLN A 865 -5.51 -29.94 17.49
CA GLN A 865 -6.33 -29.24 18.48
C GLN A 865 -5.44 -28.54 19.50
N LEU A 866 -5.45 -27.20 19.50
CA LEU A 866 -4.58 -26.37 20.32
C LEU A 866 -5.29 -25.78 21.53
N VAL A 867 -6.56 -25.42 21.36
CA VAL A 867 -7.37 -24.82 22.42
C VAL A 867 -8.29 -25.89 22.99
N ASP A 868 -8.28 -25.98 24.33
CA ASP A 868 -9.14 -26.89 25.07
C ASP A 868 -10.61 -26.53 24.80
N PRO A 869 -11.44 -27.50 24.36
CA PRO A 869 -12.81 -27.24 23.94
C PRO A 869 -13.75 -26.96 25.12
N ASP A 870 -13.30 -27.21 26.35
CA ASP A 870 -14.09 -26.99 27.57
C ASP A 870 -14.12 -25.50 27.99
N TYR A 871 -13.28 -24.64 27.40
CA TYR A 871 -13.35 -23.21 27.64
C TYR A 871 -14.60 -22.60 27.02
N SER A 872 -15.34 -21.81 27.82
CA SER A 872 -16.43 -20.99 27.30
C SER A 872 -15.91 -19.82 26.47
N LEU A 873 -16.69 -19.37 25.48
CA LEU A 873 -16.35 -18.20 24.67
C LEU A 873 -16.06 -16.97 25.54
N ASP A 874 -16.86 -16.72 26.58
CA ASP A 874 -16.64 -15.60 27.51
C ASP A 874 -15.27 -15.71 28.20
N SER A 875 -14.87 -16.91 28.63
CA SER A 875 -13.55 -17.13 29.25
C SER A 875 -12.41 -16.88 28.27
N LEU A 876 -12.57 -17.27 27.00
CA LEU A 876 -11.58 -17.01 25.95
C LEU A 876 -11.47 -15.53 25.62
N VAL A 877 -12.59 -14.80 25.60
CA VAL A 877 -12.60 -13.34 25.41
C VAL A 877 -11.92 -12.63 26.57
N ASP A 878 -12.18 -13.03 27.81
CA ASP A 878 -11.52 -12.46 28.99
C ASP A 878 -10.00 -12.74 28.98
N LEU A 879 -9.60 -13.95 28.61
CA LEU A 879 -8.19 -14.30 28.43
C LEU A 879 -7.55 -13.41 27.36
N ALA A 880 -8.19 -13.29 26.19
CA ALA A 880 -7.71 -12.47 25.09
C ALA A 880 -7.53 -11.00 25.49
N GLN A 881 -8.49 -10.43 26.22
CA GLN A 881 -8.41 -9.04 26.68
C GLN A 881 -7.22 -8.78 27.61
N SER A 882 -6.77 -9.79 28.36
CA SER A 882 -5.63 -9.69 29.27
C SER A 882 -4.27 -9.97 28.59
N ALA A 883 -4.24 -10.85 27.59
CA ALA A 883 -3.01 -11.35 26.99
C ALA A 883 -2.62 -10.67 25.68
N ARG A 884 -3.59 -10.09 24.94
CA ARG A 884 -3.33 -9.54 23.59
C ARG A 884 -2.42 -8.29 23.62
N PRO A 885 -1.28 -8.30 22.91
CA PRO A 885 -0.32 -7.20 22.93
C PRO A 885 -0.89 -5.90 22.34
N GLU A 886 -1.81 -5.95 21.38
CA GLU A 886 -2.39 -4.73 20.79
C GLU A 886 -3.17 -3.89 21.80
N LEU A 887 -3.84 -4.54 22.77
CA LEU A 887 -4.55 -3.85 23.84
C LEU A 887 -3.60 -3.18 24.83
N ALA A 888 -2.46 -3.81 25.12
CA ALA A 888 -1.39 -3.23 25.92
C ALA A 888 -0.78 -2.01 25.20
N ALA A 889 -0.54 -2.11 23.88
CA ALA A 889 -0.05 -1.00 23.06
C ALA A 889 -0.99 0.21 23.11
N ARG A 890 -2.31 0.01 22.91
CA ARG A 890 -3.30 1.11 23.01
C ARG A 890 -3.40 1.69 24.42
N THR A 891 -3.19 0.89 25.45
CA THR A 891 -3.17 1.37 26.83
C THR A 891 -1.96 2.29 27.07
N ALA A 892 -0.79 1.94 26.57
CA ALA A 892 0.41 2.79 26.62
C ALA A 892 0.24 4.08 25.80
N GLU A 893 -0.42 4.03 24.63
CA GLU A 893 -0.73 5.24 23.84
C GLU A 893 -1.67 6.21 24.59
N ILE A 894 -2.68 5.70 25.31
CA ILE A 894 -3.53 6.52 26.18
C ILE A 894 -2.69 7.19 27.27
N ALA A 895 -1.80 6.44 27.93
CA ALA A 895 -0.90 7.00 28.94
C ALA A 895 0.01 8.10 28.36
N ALA A 896 0.55 7.90 27.15
CA ALA A 896 1.31 8.93 26.44
C ALA A 896 0.47 10.20 26.17
N ALA A 897 -0.77 10.04 25.72
CA ALA A 897 -1.70 11.14 25.48
C ALA A 897 -2.10 11.87 26.77
N GLU A 898 -2.24 11.16 27.89
CA GLU A 898 -2.49 11.78 29.20
C GLU A 898 -1.34 12.68 29.64
N TYR A 899 -0.08 12.26 29.45
CA TYR A 899 1.07 13.11 29.74
C TYR A 899 1.05 14.38 28.88
N ARG A 900 0.68 14.30 27.61
CA ARG A 900 0.50 15.47 26.74
C ARG A 900 -0.64 16.39 27.22
N VAL A 901 -1.73 15.84 27.76
CA VAL A 901 -2.79 16.65 28.38
C VAL A 901 -2.26 17.37 29.64
N ARG A 902 -1.47 16.70 30.48
CA ARG A 902 -0.84 17.34 31.67
C ARG A 902 0.16 18.42 31.26
N GLN A 903 0.93 18.19 30.20
CA GLN A 903 1.83 19.16 29.57
C GLN A 903 1.07 20.44 29.16
N GLU A 904 -0.01 20.32 28.40
CA GLU A 904 -0.78 21.50 27.96
C GLU A 904 -1.56 22.19 29.09
N LYS A 905 -1.95 21.45 30.14
CA LYS A 905 -2.56 22.03 31.35
C LYS A 905 -1.58 22.88 32.15
N THR A 906 -0.33 22.44 32.24
CA THR A 906 0.71 23.12 33.01
C THR A 906 1.44 24.20 32.20
N ARG A 907 1.30 24.22 30.87
CA ARG A 907 1.94 25.19 29.97
C ARG A 907 1.79 26.66 30.37
N PRO A 908 0.63 27.16 30.82
CA PRO A 908 0.52 28.56 31.28
C PRO A 908 1.16 28.84 32.64
N LEU A 909 1.40 27.80 33.46
CA LEU A 909 1.89 27.91 34.84
C LEU A 909 3.41 27.81 34.92
N LEU A 910 4.02 27.13 33.94
CA LEU A 910 5.46 26.92 33.86
C LEU A 910 6.05 27.86 32.80
N PRO A 911 7.18 28.52 33.08
CA PRO A 911 7.79 29.40 32.11
C PRO A 911 8.52 28.61 31.01
N VAL A 912 8.68 29.26 29.86
CA VAL A 912 9.85 29.03 29.01
C VAL A 912 11.04 29.64 29.70
N ILE A 913 12.08 28.83 29.96
CA ILE A 913 13.35 29.31 30.49
C ILE A 913 14.33 29.48 29.34
N SER A 914 15.03 30.62 29.32
CA SER A 914 16.23 30.81 28.52
C SER A 914 17.35 31.27 29.42
N ALA A 915 18.44 30.51 29.49
CA ALA A 915 19.68 30.94 30.13
C ALA A 915 20.79 30.90 29.08
N GLY A 916 21.42 32.06 28.86
CA GLY A 916 22.43 32.29 27.85
C GLY A 916 23.71 32.80 28.46
N PHE A 917 24.84 32.21 28.09
CA PHE A 917 26.17 32.78 28.33
C PHE A 917 26.91 32.89 27.02
N SER A 918 27.56 34.03 26.78
CA SER A 918 28.38 34.29 25.60
C SER A 918 29.70 34.94 25.98
N GLY A 919 30.74 34.63 25.23
CA GLY A 919 32.09 35.16 25.44
C GLY A 919 32.85 35.20 24.13
N GLY A 920 33.37 36.37 23.76
CA GLY A 920 34.06 36.54 22.49
C GLY A 920 34.83 37.86 22.39
N ALA A 921 35.49 38.05 21.25
CA ALA A 921 36.12 39.31 20.89
C ALA A 921 35.08 40.18 20.15
N PHE A 922 34.93 41.43 20.59
CA PHE A 922 34.13 42.44 19.92
C PHE A 922 35.02 43.63 19.60
N GLY A 923 34.94 44.12 18.36
CA GLY A 923 35.68 45.29 17.91
C GLY A 923 34.90 46.02 16.82
N GLY A 924 35.16 47.32 16.67
CA GLY A 924 34.35 48.14 15.78
C GLY A 924 34.82 49.58 15.74
N GLY A 925 34.07 50.42 15.03
CA GLY A 925 34.35 51.84 14.94
C GLY A 925 33.31 52.55 14.07
N GLY A 926 33.22 53.86 14.25
CA GLY A 926 32.32 54.69 13.48
C GLY A 926 32.79 56.14 13.40
N ASN A 927 32.02 56.98 12.75
CA ASN A 927 32.37 58.39 12.51
C ASN A 927 31.99 59.35 13.67
N ALA A 928 31.66 58.83 14.86
CA ALA A 928 31.30 59.65 16.04
C ALA A 928 32.48 60.41 16.66
N LEU A 929 33.69 59.86 16.55
CA LEU A 929 34.88 60.35 17.22
C LEU A 929 35.91 60.74 16.15
N GLU A 930 36.42 61.97 16.24
CA GLU A 930 37.46 62.46 15.32
C GLU A 930 38.71 61.57 15.40
N ASN A 931 39.28 61.23 14.24
CA ASN A 931 40.49 60.39 14.07
C ASN A 931 40.38 58.88 14.41
N GLN A 932 39.17 58.31 14.57
CA GLN A 932 39.04 56.84 14.67
C GLN A 932 39.07 56.17 13.29
N GLN A 933 39.93 55.16 13.12
CA GLN A 933 39.89 54.31 11.92
C GLN A 933 38.81 53.24 12.08
N PHE A 934 38.24 52.85 10.94
CA PHE A 934 37.37 51.69 10.79
C PHE A 934 38.10 50.40 11.25
N PHE A 935 37.49 49.61 12.15
CA PHE A 935 38.02 48.38 12.78
C PHE A 935 39.14 48.58 13.82
N GLN A 936 38.86 49.30 14.90
CA GLN A 936 39.78 49.43 16.04
C GLN A 936 39.17 48.88 17.35
N THR A 937 39.97 48.86 18.42
CA THR A 937 39.53 48.56 19.81
C THR A 937 38.85 47.21 19.98
N PHE A 938 39.59 46.13 19.70
CA PHE A 938 39.14 44.78 20.06
C PHE A 938 39.27 44.55 21.57
N GLY A 939 38.18 44.12 22.19
CA GLY A 939 38.13 43.76 23.60
C GLY A 939 37.39 42.45 23.82
N GLY A 940 37.68 41.82 24.95
CA GLY A 940 36.85 40.72 25.42
C GLY A 940 35.48 41.23 25.84
N ARG A 941 34.43 40.56 25.38
CA ARG A 941 33.04 40.82 25.74
C ARG A 941 32.39 39.55 26.28
N THR A 942 31.66 39.68 27.38
CA THR A 942 30.91 38.60 27.99
C THR A 942 29.50 39.05 28.31
N ASP A 943 28.52 38.28 27.90
CA ASP A 943 27.10 38.54 28.15
C ASP A 943 26.49 37.34 28.87
N PHE A 944 25.64 37.61 29.86
CA PHE A 944 24.88 36.58 30.58
C PHE A 944 23.44 37.04 30.73
N ASP A 945 22.53 36.30 30.11
CA ASP A 945 21.12 36.63 30.03
C ASP A 945 20.28 35.48 30.58
N VAL A 946 19.35 35.81 31.48
CA VAL A 946 18.36 34.86 31.98
C VAL A 946 16.97 35.45 31.76
N THR A 947 16.12 34.68 31.09
CA THR A 947 14.71 35.03 30.91
C THR A 947 13.82 33.87 31.33
N ALA A 948 12.71 34.22 31.96
CA ALA A 948 11.61 33.31 32.25
C ALA A 948 10.34 33.95 31.71
N VAL A 949 9.69 33.27 30.76
CA VAL A 949 8.54 33.82 30.04
C VAL A 949 7.32 32.95 30.29
N TRP A 950 6.31 33.52 30.95
CA TRP A 950 4.97 32.95 31.03
C TRP A 950 4.14 33.49 29.88
N THR A 951 3.59 32.59 29.05
CA THR A 951 2.81 32.99 27.89
C THR A 951 1.35 32.59 28.08
N LEU A 952 0.49 33.61 28.09
CA LEU A 952 -0.96 33.43 27.99
C LEU A 952 -1.39 33.69 26.53
N GLN A 953 -1.36 32.63 25.71
CA GLN A 953 -1.59 32.71 24.27
C GLN A 953 -3.01 33.20 23.97
N ASN A 954 -3.11 34.34 23.28
CA ASN A 954 -4.38 34.97 22.91
C ASN A 954 -5.29 35.15 24.14
N LEU A 955 -4.78 35.75 25.23
CA LEU A 955 -5.50 35.91 26.51
C LEU A 955 -5.97 34.57 27.13
N GLY A 956 -5.37 33.45 26.71
CA GLY A 956 -5.63 32.11 27.23
C GLY A 956 -6.52 31.27 26.31
N PHE A 957 -7.13 31.88 25.29
CA PHE A 957 -7.94 31.14 24.31
C PHE A 957 -7.10 30.13 23.52
N GLY A 958 -5.86 30.47 23.18
CA GLY A 958 -4.92 29.56 22.50
C GLY A 958 -4.56 28.36 23.38
N ASN A 959 -4.24 28.60 24.65
CA ASN A 959 -3.95 27.53 25.60
C ASN A 959 -5.17 26.62 25.84
N ALA A 960 -6.36 27.20 25.98
CA ALA A 960 -7.60 26.44 26.12
C ALA A 960 -7.89 25.58 24.87
N ALA A 961 -7.63 26.11 23.67
CA ALA A 961 -7.75 25.37 22.42
C ALA A 961 -6.74 24.21 22.35
N ALA A 962 -5.47 24.45 22.67
CA ALA A 962 -4.43 23.40 22.73
C ALA A 962 -4.77 22.31 23.75
N GLN A 963 -5.25 22.68 24.94
CA GLN A 963 -5.73 21.71 25.94
C GLN A 963 -6.94 20.92 25.45
N LYS A 964 -7.87 21.55 24.71
CA LYS A 964 -9.03 20.88 24.13
C LYS A 964 -8.59 19.90 23.03
N GLN A 965 -7.63 20.30 22.18
CA GLN A 965 -7.03 19.43 21.16
C GLN A 965 -6.33 18.22 21.80
N SER A 966 -5.47 18.42 22.80
CA SER A 966 -4.81 17.30 23.49
C SER A 966 -5.78 16.37 24.20
N ARG A 967 -6.87 16.91 24.77
CA ARG A 967 -7.97 16.09 25.32
C ARG A 967 -8.66 15.27 24.23
N ALA A 968 -8.96 15.89 23.09
CA ALA A 968 -9.56 15.19 21.95
C ALA A 968 -8.64 14.07 21.43
N VAL A 969 -7.32 14.28 21.37
CA VAL A 969 -6.35 13.23 20.98
C VAL A 969 -6.34 12.08 21.99
N ARG A 970 -6.36 12.37 23.29
CA ARG A 970 -6.51 11.32 24.33
C ARG A 970 -7.84 10.57 24.19
N ASP A 971 -8.94 11.28 23.97
CA ASP A 971 -10.26 10.68 23.83
C ASP A 971 -10.36 9.83 22.54
N GLN A 972 -9.68 10.23 21.46
CA GLN A 972 -9.47 9.41 20.26
C GLN A 972 -8.68 8.13 20.58
N ALA A 973 -7.63 8.20 21.41
CA ALA A 973 -6.88 7.02 21.83
C ALA A 973 -7.74 6.07 22.70
N ILE A 974 -8.57 6.62 23.59
CA ILE A 974 -9.55 5.84 24.38
C ILE A 974 -10.56 5.14 23.45
N ALA A 975 -11.12 5.86 22.48
CA ALA A 975 -12.03 5.29 21.49
C ALA A 975 -11.33 4.25 20.60
N ALA A 976 -10.06 4.44 20.25
CA ALA A 976 -9.25 3.47 19.51
C ALA A 976 -9.04 2.19 20.31
N ARG A 977 -8.75 2.29 21.62
CA ARG A 977 -8.69 1.11 22.51
C ARG A 977 -10.03 0.39 22.57
N GLN A 978 -11.16 1.09 22.71
CA GLN A 978 -12.47 0.44 22.72
C GLN A 978 -12.79 -0.27 21.40
N ARG A 979 -12.46 0.35 20.25
CA ARG A 979 -12.58 -0.32 18.95
C ARG A 979 -11.70 -1.56 18.88
N MET A 980 -10.50 -1.52 19.45
CA MET A 980 -9.62 -2.68 19.52
C MET A 980 -10.20 -3.78 20.42
N THR A 981 -10.76 -3.45 21.58
CA THR A 981 -11.43 -4.43 22.46
C THR A 981 -12.58 -5.13 21.74
N ASN A 982 -13.45 -4.37 21.06
CA ASN A 982 -14.54 -4.94 20.27
C ASN A 982 -14.02 -5.79 19.12
N ARG A 983 -12.91 -5.38 18.48
CA ARG A 983 -12.27 -6.15 17.41
C ARG A 983 -11.72 -7.48 17.95
N VAL A 984 -11.00 -7.47 19.08
CA VAL A 984 -10.47 -8.68 19.72
C VAL A 984 -11.59 -9.63 20.10
N ALA A 985 -12.66 -9.13 20.73
CA ALA A 985 -13.81 -9.97 21.08
C ALA A 985 -14.46 -10.60 19.84
N ARG A 986 -14.58 -9.84 18.74
CA ARG A 986 -15.06 -10.36 17.46
C ARG A 986 -14.10 -11.39 16.85
N GLU A 987 -12.79 -11.11 16.82
CA GLU A 987 -11.79 -12.06 16.28
C GLU A 987 -11.80 -13.38 17.05
N VAL A 988 -11.92 -13.35 18.39
CA VAL A 988 -12.06 -14.56 19.21
C VAL A 988 -13.38 -15.28 18.92
N GLY A 989 -14.50 -14.55 18.82
CA GLY A 989 -15.80 -15.14 18.48
C GLY A 989 -15.84 -15.77 17.09
N ASP A 990 -15.31 -15.07 16.09
CA ASP A 990 -15.22 -15.54 14.71
C ASP A 990 -14.32 -16.79 14.64
N ALA A 991 -13.13 -16.76 15.26
CA ALA A 991 -12.23 -17.92 15.28
C ALA A 991 -12.80 -19.12 16.06
N TYR A 992 -13.47 -18.87 17.19
CA TYR A 992 -14.12 -19.92 17.98
C TYR A 992 -15.26 -20.60 17.21
N THR A 993 -16.14 -19.79 16.60
CA THR A 993 -17.26 -20.33 15.81
C THR A 993 -16.78 -21.02 14.54
N ALA A 994 -15.72 -20.51 13.89
CA ALA A 994 -15.08 -21.17 12.77
C ALA A 994 -14.49 -22.52 13.19
N ALA A 995 -13.75 -22.59 14.30
CA ALA A 995 -13.19 -23.83 14.80
C ALA A 995 -14.27 -24.90 15.10
N GLU A 996 -15.36 -24.51 15.77
CA GLU A 996 -16.48 -25.43 16.04
C GLU A 996 -17.22 -25.86 14.77
N ALA A 997 -17.47 -24.94 13.84
CA ALA A 997 -18.12 -25.24 12.57
C ALA A 997 -17.27 -26.19 11.71
N HIS A 998 -15.97 -25.91 11.57
CA HIS A 998 -15.05 -26.75 10.80
C HIS A 998 -14.86 -28.12 11.44
N LYS A 999 -14.91 -28.23 12.78
CA LYS A 999 -14.91 -29.53 13.46
C LYS A 999 -16.09 -30.39 13.04
N GLN A 1000 -17.29 -29.81 12.99
CA GLN A 1000 -18.49 -30.52 12.51
C GLN A 1000 -18.39 -30.87 11.03
N GLN A 1001 -17.82 -29.98 10.21
CA GLN A 1001 -17.57 -30.25 8.79
C GLN A 1001 -16.60 -31.42 8.60
N VAL A 1002 -15.53 -31.53 9.40
CA VAL A 1002 -14.61 -32.68 9.37
C VAL A 1002 -15.36 -33.97 9.65
N LEU A 1003 -16.22 -34.01 10.68
CA LEU A 1003 -17.02 -35.20 11.02
C LEU A 1003 -17.95 -35.60 9.87
N ILE A 1004 -18.66 -34.64 9.27
CA ILE A 1004 -19.56 -34.88 8.13
C ILE A 1004 -18.78 -35.34 6.90
N ALA A 1005 -17.67 -34.67 6.57
CA ALA A 1005 -16.82 -35.00 5.43
C ALA A 1005 -16.20 -36.40 5.60
N GLN A 1006 -15.81 -36.77 6.83
CA GLN A 1006 -15.28 -38.10 7.13
C GLN A 1006 -16.35 -39.19 6.91
N GLN A 1007 -17.58 -38.97 7.36
CA GLN A 1007 -18.69 -39.90 7.12
C GLN A 1007 -19.03 -40.01 5.62
N ARG A 1008 -19.05 -38.88 4.90
CA ARG A 1008 -19.26 -38.84 3.45
C ARG A 1008 -18.17 -39.60 2.71
N TYR A 1009 -16.91 -39.37 3.06
CA TYR A 1009 -15.78 -40.06 2.46
C TYR A 1009 -15.83 -41.57 2.71
N GLN A 1010 -16.10 -42.01 3.94
CA GLN A 1010 -16.25 -43.45 4.24
C GLN A 1010 -17.40 -44.10 3.45
N SER A 1011 -18.52 -43.39 3.32
CA SER A 1011 -19.68 -43.87 2.53
C SER A 1011 -19.36 -43.92 1.04
N ALA A 1012 -18.68 -42.90 0.52
CA ALA A 1012 -18.28 -42.83 -0.88
C ALA A 1012 -17.22 -43.90 -1.22
N VAL A 1013 -16.25 -44.16 -0.33
CA VAL A 1013 -15.28 -45.25 -0.48
C VAL A 1013 -15.99 -46.61 -0.55
N ALA A 1014 -16.95 -46.85 0.34
CA ALA A 1014 -17.71 -48.11 0.34
C ALA A 1014 -18.56 -48.27 -0.92
N GLY A 1015 -19.27 -47.20 -1.34
CA GLY A 1015 -20.09 -47.18 -2.55
C GLY A 1015 -19.27 -47.37 -3.83
N ALA A 1016 -18.20 -46.60 -4.00
CA ALA A 1016 -17.30 -46.71 -5.15
C ALA A 1016 -16.68 -48.09 -5.26
N ARG A 1017 -16.25 -48.68 -4.14
CA ARG A 1017 -15.69 -50.03 -4.13
C ARG A 1017 -16.69 -51.09 -4.60
N GLU A 1018 -17.93 -51.02 -4.13
CA GLU A 1018 -18.98 -51.96 -4.52
C GLU A 1018 -19.32 -51.80 -6.00
N GLU A 1019 -19.50 -50.55 -6.46
CA GLU A 1019 -19.94 -50.28 -7.82
C GLU A 1019 -18.84 -50.56 -8.86
N LEU A 1020 -17.56 -50.30 -8.53
CA LEU A 1020 -16.42 -50.73 -9.34
C LEU A 1020 -16.34 -52.26 -9.44
N ALA A 1021 -16.67 -52.99 -8.37
CA ALA A 1021 -16.68 -54.45 -8.38
C ALA A 1021 -17.82 -55.00 -9.26
N ARG A 1022 -19.03 -54.46 -9.12
CA ARG A 1022 -20.21 -54.82 -9.95
C ARG A 1022 -19.97 -54.52 -11.43
N THR A 1023 -19.40 -53.35 -11.74
CA THR A 1023 -19.09 -52.95 -13.12
C THR A 1023 -18.00 -53.83 -13.74
N ARG A 1024 -16.94 -54.17 -13.00
CA ARG A 1024 -15.92 -55.14 -13.47
C ARG A 1024 -16.49 -56.55 -13.67
N GLY A 1025 -17.50 -56.94 -12.89
CA GLY A 1025 -18.22 -58.20 -13.03
C GLY A 1025 -19.28 -58.21 -14.15
N GLY A 1026 -19.54 -57.07 -14.80
CA GLY A 1026 -20.61 -56.93 -15.81
C GLY A 1026 -22.03 -56.84 -15.23
N GLU A 1027 -22.18 -56.69 -13.91
CA GLU A 1027 -23.46 -56.65 -13.18
C GLU A 1027 -23.96 -55.22 -12.89
N GLY A 1028 -23.11 -54.21 -13.13
CA GLY A 1028 -23.40 -52.78 -12.94
C GLY A 1028 -23.17 -51.98 -14.22
N LEU A 1029 -23.88 -50.85 -14.37
CA LEU A 1029 -23.70 -49.96 -15.52
C LEU A 1029 -22.47 -49.07 -15.31
N PRO A 1030 -21.64 -48.82 -16.34
CA PRO A 1030 -20.45 -47.95 -16.21
C PRO A 1030 -20.76 -46.55 -15.62
N ILE A 1031 -21.94 -46.01 -15.91
CA ILE A 1031 -22.41 -44.72 -15.37
C ILE A 1031 -22.58 -44.74 -13.84
N GLU A 1032 -22.94 -45.88 -13.23
CA GLU A 1032 -23.04 -46.02 -11.77
C GLU A 1032 -21.64 -45.96 -11.12
N ALA A 1033 -20.65 -46.60 -11.75
CA ALA A 1033 -19.26 -46.55 -11.29
C ALA A 1033 -18.65 -45.16 -11.45
N LEU A 1034 -18.86 -44.48 -12.58
CA LEU A 1034 -18.38 -43.10 -12.80
C LEU A 1034 -18.95 -42.14 -11.75
N ASN A 1035 -20.27 -42.19 -11.52
CA ASN A 1035 -20.90 -41.37 -10.48
C ASN A 1035 -20.33 -41.66 -9.09
N SER A 1036 -20.05 -42.93 -8.77
CA SER A 1036 -19.49 -43.30 -7.47
C SER A 1036 -18.03 -42.84 -7.31
N VAL A 1037 -17.23 -42.87 -8.37
CA VAL A 1037 -15.85 -42.34 -8.39
C VAL A 1037 -15.85 -40.82 -8.25
N ARG A 1038 -16.76 -40.10 -8.93
CA ARG A 1038 -16.92 -38.65 -8.79
C ARG A 1038 -17.28 -38.27 -7.35
N LEU A 1039 -18.25 -38.97 -6.74
CA LEU A 1039 -18.61 -38.78 -5.33
C LEU A 1039 -17.45 -39.08 -4.37
N LEU A 1040 -16.62 -40.09 -4.67
CA LEU A 1040 -15.42 -40.40 -3.90
C LEU A 1040 -14.39 -39.28 -4.00
N SER A 1041 -14.12 -38.78 -5.20
CA SER A 1041 -13.22 -37.64 -5.44
C SER A 1041 -13.67 -36.40 -4.67
N GLU A 1042 -14.93 -36.01 -4.84
CA GLU A 1042 -15.52 -34.85 -4.16
C GLU A 1042 -15.47 -35.01 -2.63
N ALA A 1043 -15.79 -36.18 -2.10
CA ALA A 1043 -15.76 -36.45 -0.67
C ALA A 1043 -14.32 -36.47 -0.10
N GLY A 1044 -13.35 -36.95 -0.87
CA GLY A 1044 -11.94 -36.96 -0.49
C GLY A 1044 -11.35 -35.55 -0.41
N LEU A 1045 -11.55 -34.76 -1.46
CA LEU A 1045 -11.13 -33.34 -1.49
C LEU A 1045 -11.82 -32.53 -0.39
N ALA A 1046 -13.12 -32.74 -0.17
CA ALA A 1046 -13.86 -32.06 0.90
C ALA A 1046 -13.35 -32.42 2.30
N LEU A 1047 -12.88 -33.66 2.52
CA LEU A 1047 -12.30 -34.06 3.79
C LEU A 1047 -10.94 -33.38 4.04
N VAL A 1048 -10.08 -33.33 3.02
CA VAL A 1048 -8.78 -32.66 3.10
C VAL A 1048 -8.96 -31.17 3.42
N GLU A 1049 -9.84 -30.49 2.69
CA GLU A 1049 -10.15 -29.07 2.91
C GLU A 1049 -10.74 -28.81 4.30
N ALA A 1050 -11.64 -29.69 4.77
CA ALA A 1050 -12.24 -29.56 6.10
C ALA A 1050 -11.20 -29.70 7.22
N ILE A 1051 -10.25 -30.63 7.10
CA ILE A 1051 -9.16 -30.81 8.07
C ILE A 1051 -8.27 -29.56 8.08
N GLY A 1052 -7.81 -29.11 6.91
CA GLY A 1052 -6.98 -27.91 6.80
C GLY A 1052 -7.66 -26.65 7.34
N SER A 1053 -8.95 -26.47 7.08
CA SER A 1053 -9.74 -25.35 7.59
C SER A 1053 -9.90 -25.40 9.11
N TYR A 1054 -10.08 -26.59 9.68
CA TYR A 1054 -10.13 -26.76 11.14
C TYR A 1054 -8.78 -26.45 11.79
N ASP A 1055 -7.68 -26.97 11.25
CA ASP A 1055 -6.33 -26.74 11.79
C ASP A 1055 -5.99 -25.25 11.75
N LEU A 1056 -6.28 -24.56 10.63
CA LEU A 1056 -6.10 -23.12 10.52
C LEU A 1056 -6.94 -22.38 11.56
N ALA A 1057 -8.22 -22.71 11.72
CA ALA A 1057 -9.10 -22.09 12.69
C ALA A 1057 -8.61 -22.29 14.15
N GLN A 1058 -7.99 -23.44 14.45
CA GLN A 1058 -7.37 -23.70 15.75
C GLN A 1058 -6.16 -22.79 16.00
N PHE A 1059 -5.29 -22.59 15.01
CA PHE A 1059 -4.18 -21.63 15.13
C PHE A 1059 -4.67 -20.18 15.21
N GLU A 1060 -5.69 -19.80 14.43
CA GLU A 1060 -6.31 -18.48 14.50
C GLU A 1060 -6.91 -18.23 15.87
N LEU A 1061 -7.62 -19.20 16.45
CA LEU A 1061 -8.17 -19.10 17.80
C LEU A 1061 -7.05 -18.99 18.85
N PHE A 1062 -5.99 -19.79 18.73
CA PHE A 1062 -4.84 -19.76 19.63
C PHE A 1062 -4.14 -18.38 19.66
N VAL A 1063 -3.99 -17.74 18.49
CA VAL A 1063 -3.44 -16.37 18.39
C VAL A 1063 -4.47 -15.31 18.81
N ALA A 1064 -5.76 -15.53 18.52
CA ALA A 1064 -6.85 -14.64 18.93
C ALA A 1064 -6.91 -14.47 20.45
N ILE A 1065 -6.62 -15.52 21.21
CA ILE A 1065 -6.55 -15.49 22.68
C ILE A 1065 -5.23 -14.93 23.24
N GLY A 1066 -4.32 -14.47 22.37
CA GLY A 1066 -3.07 -13.80 22.75
C GLY A 1066 -1.87 -14.72 22.96
N GLN A 1067 -1.95 -15.99 22.60
CA GLN A 1067 -0.80 -16.90 22.63
C GLN A 1067 0.12 -16.66 21.42
N THR A 1068 1.40 -17.01 21.56
CA THR A 1068 2.40 -16.88 20.51
C THR A 1068 2.48 -18.16 19.69
N PRO A 1069 2.46 -18.14 18.34
CA PRO A 1069 2.48 -19.35 17.52
C PRO A 1069 3.60 -20.36 17.83
N HIS A 1070 4.76 -19.89 18.29
CA HIS A 1070 5.89 -20.76 18.62
C HIS A 1070 5.64 -21.66 19.85
N THR A 1071 4.68 -21.33 20.72
CA THR A 1071 4.33 -22.19 21.86
C THR A 1071 3.38 -23.34 21.49
N ALA A 1072 2.73 -23.26 20.33
CA ALA A 1072 1.82 -24.29 19.84
C ALA A 1072 2.54 -25.54 19.28
N VAL A 1073 3.81 -25.39 18.87
CA VAL A 1073 4.58 -26.47 18.24
C VAL A 1073 5.69 -26.92 19.20
N PRO A 1074 5.78 -28.21 19.56
CA PRO A 1074 6.87 -28.71 20.38
C PRO A 1074 8.21 -28.51 19.66
N ASP A 1075 9.17 -27.91 20.36
CA ASP A 1075 10.53 -27.69 19.86
C ASP A 1075 11.25 -29.05 19.75
N PRO A 1076 11.60 -29.53 18.53
CA PRO A 1076 12.26 -30.82 18.37
C PRO A 1076 13.65 -30.88 19.05
N GLN A 1077 14.25 -29.74 19.44
CA GLN A 1077 15.51 -29.69 20.18
C GLN A 1077 15.33 -29.72 21.71
N ARG A 1078 14.13 -29.45 22.25
CA ARG A 1078 13.84 -29.52 23.70
C ARG A 1078 13.50 -30.91 24.20
N ASP A 1079 13.18 -31.85 23.31
CA ASP A 1079 12.83 -33.24 23.67
C ASP A 1079 14.04 -34.16 23.91
N HIS A 1080 15.24 -33.61 24.08
CA HIS A 1080 16.31 -34.35 24.75
C HIS A 1080 15.99 -34.46 26.26
N PRO A 1081 15.85 -35.67 26.84
CA PRO A 1081 15.33 -35.90 28.19
C PRO A 1081 16.24 -35.42 29.34
N GLU A 1082 17.24 -34.56 29.10
CA GLU A 1082 18.20 -34.13 30.12
C GLU A 1082 17.99 -32.70 30.67
N SER A 1083 17.03 -31.91 30.16
CA SER A 1083 16.92 -30.48 30.54
C SER A 1083 15.63 -30.06 31.25
N ARG A 1084 14.85 -30.98 31.84
CA ARG A 1084 13.78 -30.58 32.77
C ARG A 1084 14.37 -30.35 34.17
N PRO A 1085 14.39 -29.12 34.73
CA PRO A 1085 14.58 -28.96 36.16
C PRO A 1085 13.38 -29.59 36.88
N LYS A 1086 13.67 -30.53 37.79
CA LYS A 1086 12.70 -31.09 38.73
C LYS A 1086 12.22 -30.00 39.72
N PRO A 1087 11.00 -30.15 40.25
CA PRO A 1087 10.18 -29.07 40.82
C PRO A 1087 10.83 -28.24 41.93
#